data_AF-A0A1M5HLA1-F1
#
_entry.id   AF-A0A1M5HLA1-F1
#
_cell.length_a   1.000
_cell.length_b   1.000
_cell.length_c   1.000
_cell.angle_alpha   90.00
_cell.angle_beta   90.00
_cell.angle_gamma   90.00
#
_symmetry.space_group_name_H-M   'P 1'
#
loop_
_entity.id
_entity.type
_entity.pdbx_description
1 polymer ?
#
loop_
_entity_poly.entity_id
_entity_poly.type
_entity_poly.pdbx_seq_one_letter_code
_entity_poly.pdbx_strand_id
1 'polypeptide(L)'
;MKLSLITTIVWLTMSATGVFAQNPVVKIDFDQSGRSTAEVSEPGYIPWVIASGTTASKTENGVTFKITKGTNGTQLATNWYKAGLLSPDYARLISDGVTVKDGTANLGGAIELTISGLATGNHTLLAFLNAVDSPTTNTFSPIDVSVNGTLIFDNVIPTVRAVKTADAKSVYLKFQATAGTDVVILFAAETSGTENVKNVMLNGFELNTPNIFDQAKNPIPGHNDEHVELNSGGTLLQWTSADDALSHNIYFGTDLTAVQNATTASAEYKGNQIKTNTSFPVNGLYTGATYYWRVDEVLANNVIVKGNLWRFRPVQLAFPGAEGYGRFARGGRGGKVVAVTNLNDSGPGSLRDAVTNDIGPRTIVFNTSGIIQLNSRLVLSQPYVTVAGQTAPGKGICIRSAPFGITGNDAIVQNVRVRLGGGATFDGMGLTGANNSIIDHCSISWTIDESFSSRSGKNITLQRTLISEALNAAGHTNYPAGTQHGYAATIGGDIGSFHHNLLAHNYGRNWSLGGGLDANNFFAGKMDITNNVVYNWGSRTTDGGTKEVNFVGNYYKPGPGMELQQYALTMDHENDFGGMQRAYFNGNIMPGYFNETNQELGRRSRLSNGVTINYETFVTTPFFPSYVTTQSAANAYKIVLSDVGCTQPELDNHDQRMITETLGGTYSVTGSVTGKKGFPDNEADAGGYENYPVINRAANWDSDNDGLPNWWETIKGTNVNSANGDFSDSNLDANLDGYTNLDEYLQWMSLPHYESPTGNKVSINIQKLSKGFTSGVSYAVSNVVNGNAVLVSDVVEFTPTANGLGSFNFTVTDNTGGTMTRKVNIVSGYTLLSTVDNAEINSGITVWPVPNKGSFSVLVANDGAETEFKIYDILGKEIRKGTLNGNHQENINLQSKGVFIIKIYEPSTKKILHTQKIIVQ
;
A
#
# COMPACT_ATOMS: atom_id res chain seq x y z
N MET A 1 87.86 8.68 15.58
CA MET A 1 87.94 8.31 17.01
C MET A 1 86.52 8.15 17.55
N LYS A 2 86.18 6.92 17.99
CA LYS A 2 85.25 6.51 19.08
C LYS A 2 83.83 7.15 19.14
N LEU A 3 82.77 6.34 18.92
CA LEU A 3 81.91 5.65 19.92
C LEU A 3 80.94 6.62 20.64
N SER A 4 79.65 6.36 20.89
CA SER A 4 78.92 5.09 21.00
C SER A 4 77.43 5.21 20.63
N LEU A 5 76.89 4.10 20.14
CA LEU A 5 75.48 3.78 19.94
C LEU A 5 74.88 3.38 21.32
N ILE A 6 73.71 3.91 21.68
CA ILE A 6 72.83 3.30 22.70
C ILE A 6 71.51 2.98 22.00
N THR A 7 71.27 1.68 21.86
CA THR A 7 70.06 1.09 21.30
C THR A 7 69.01 1.01 22.41
N THR A 8 67.91 1.76 22.29
CA THR A 8 66.71 1.56 23.12
C THR A 8 65.70 0.77 22.31
N ILE A 9 65.51 -0.49 22.69
CA ILE A 9 64.50 -1.39 22.13
C ILE A 9 63.13 -0.90 22.64
N VAL A 10 62.37 -0.22 21.78
CA VAL A 10 60.93 -0.01 21.98
C VAL A 10 60.22 -1.20 21.38
N TRP A 11 59.59 -2.01 22.24
CA TRP A 11 58.67 -3.06 21.84
C TRP A 11 57.43 -2.40 21.20
N LEU A 12 57.40 -2.41 19.86
CA LEU A 12 56.21 -2.09 19.09
C LEU A 12 55.24 -3.27 19.23
N THR A 13 54.26 -3.18 20.11
CA THR A 13 53.12 -4.09 20.12
C THR A 13 52.30 -3.80 18.87
N MET A 14 52.64 -4.47 17.76
CA MET A 14 51.75 -4.54 16.60
C MET A 14 50.48 -5.26 17.05
N SER A 15 49.38 -4.52 17.16
CA SER A 15 48.04 -5.09 17.19
C SER A 15 47.88 -5.91 15.92
N ALA A 16 47.95 -7.23 16.04
CA ALA A 16 47.73 -8.13 14.91
C ALA A 16 46.28 -7.95 14.45
N THR A 17 46.06 -7.17 13.40
CA THR A 17 44.79 -7.16 12.67
C THR A 17 44.61 -8.55 12.07
N GLY A 18 43.75 -9.37 12.69
CA GLY A 18 43.31 -10.63 12.11
C GLY A 18 42.47 -10.36 10.87
N VAL A 19 43.12 -10.18 9.72
CA VAL A 19 42.44 -10.11 8.42
C VAL A 19 42.05 -11.54 8.04
N PHE A 20 40.85 -11.98 8.44
CA PHE A 20 40.32 -13.33 8.19
C PHE A 20 39.01 -13.29 7.39
N ALA A 21 39.04 -12.76 6.18
CA ALA A 21 38.05 -13.12 5.17
C ALA A 21 38.79 -13.46 3.88
N GLN A 22 39.05 -14.74 3.65
CA GLN A 22 39.45 -15.19 2.31
C GLN A 22 38.22 -15.16 1.40
N ASN A 23 38.43 -14.80 0.13
CA ASN A 23 37.36 -14.88 -0.87
C ASN A 23 37.24 -16.30 -1.44
N PRO A 24 36.04 -16.74 -1.85
CA PRO A 24 34.78 -15.98 -1.80
C PRO A 24 34.08 -16.09 -0.44
N VAL A 25 33.26 -15.08 -0.12
CA VAL A 25 32.22 -15.19 0.92
C VAL A 25 30.96 -15.77 0.28
N VAL A 26 30.38 -16.79 0.90
CA VAL A 26 29.12 -17.40 0.43
C VAL A 26 28.23 -17.66 1.64
N LYS A 27 26.96 -17.24 1.58
CA LYS A 27 25.96 -17.50 2.62
C LYS A 27 24.80 -18.29 2.01
N ILE A 28 24.50 -19.46 2.55
CA ILE A 28 23.47 -20.38 2.05
C ILE A 28 22.38 -20.54 3.10
N ASP A 29 21.14 -20.49 2.63
CA ASP A 29 19.94 -20.83 3.39
C ASP A 29 19.25 -22.05 2.76
N PHE A 30 18.87 -23.05 3.54
CA PHE A 30 18.20 -24.27 3.05
C PHE A 30 16.68 -24.14 3.12
N ASP A 31 16.11 -23.44 2.14
CA ASP A 31 14.68 -23.20 1.99
C ASP A 31 13.82 -24.49 2.03
N GLN A 32 12.70 -24.42 2.75
CA GLN A 32 11.64 -25.43 2.78
C GLN A 32 11.07 -25.69 1.38
N SER A 33 11.11 -26.97 0.97
CA SER A 33 10.59 -27.40 -0.32
C SER A 33 9.07 -27.16 -0.43
N GLY A 34 8.63 -26.71 -1.61
CA GLY A 34 7.22 -26.44 -1.92
C GLY A 34 6.71 -25.08 -1.41
N ARG A 35 7.59 -24.22 -0.88
CA ARG A 35 7.28 -22.85 -0.46
C ARG A 35 7.94 -21.83 -1.37
N SER A 36 7.44 -20.59 -1.32
CA SER A 36 8.06 -19.50 -2.08
C SER A 36 9.30 -18.98 -1.35
N THR A 37 10.39 -18.70 -2.06
CA THR A 37 11.62 -18.13 -1.49
C THR A 37 11.35 -16.84 -0.70
N ALA A 38 10.40 -16.01 -1.14
CA ALA A 38 10.03 -14.80 -0.41
C ALA A 38 9.41 -15.06 0.98
N GLU A 39 8.82 -16.24 1.18
CA GLU A 39 8.23 -16.68 2.46
C GLU A 39 9.29 -17.26 3.40
N VAL A 40 10.21 -18.07 2.88
CA VAL A 40 11.06 -18.93 3.70
C VAL A 40 12.53 -18.54 3.73
N SER A 41 13.03 -17.77 2.75
CA SER A 41 14.45 -17.46 2.65
C SER A 41 14.85 -16.18 3.39
N GLU A 42 15.97 -16.25 4.11
CA GLU A 42 16.58 -15.14 4.84
C GLU A 42 17.16 -14.09 3.88
N PRO A 43 16.77 -12.81 4.02
CA PRO A 43 17.37 -11.73 3.25
C PRO A 43 18.90 -11.70 3.37
N GLY A 44 19.60 -11.72 2.23
CA GLY A 44 21.05 -11.70 2.17
C GLY A 44 21.72 -13.09 2.15
N TYR A 45 20.95 -14.17 2.22
CA TYR A 45 21.40 -15.53 1.96
C TYR A 45 20.96 -15.99 0.57
N ILE A 46 21.70 -16.95 0.00
CA ILE A 46 21.38 -17.51 -1.31
C ILE A 46 20.48 -18.75 -1.09
N PRO A 47 19.21 -18.73 -1.52
CA PRO A 47 18.24 -19.79 -1.26
C PRO A 47 18.63 -21.10 -1.93
N TRP A 48 18.65 -22.20 -1.20
CA TRP A 48 18.94 -23.53 -1.72
C TRP A 48 17.89 -24.56 -1.32
N VAL A 49 16.87 -24.70 -2.18
CA VAL A 49 15.87 -25.75 -2.05
C VAL A 49 16.48 -27.11 -2.37
N ILE A 50 16.41 -28.03 -1.40
CA ILE A 50 16.87 -29.41 -1.59
C ILE A 50 15.75 -30.26 -2.15
N ALA A 51 15.91 -30.69 -3.40
CA ALA A 51 15.02 -31.67 -4.01
C ALA A 51 15.19 -33.06 -3.35
N SER A 52 14.12 -33.83 -3.38
CA SER A 52 14.10 -35.22 -2.91
C SER A 52 15.17 -36.05 -3.63
N GLY A 53 16.22 -36.50 -2.93
CA GLY A 53 17.33 -37.24 -3.52
C GLY A 53 18.43 -37.60 -2.50
N THR A 54 19.46 -38.32 -2.92
CA THR A 54 20.59 -38.69 -2.03
C THR A 54 21.69 -37.64 -1.98
N THR A 55 21.75 -36.76 -2.99
CA THR A 55 22.71 -35.67 -3.10
C THR A 55 22.08 -34.44 -3.74
N ALA A 56 22.57 -33.26 -3.41
CA ALA A 56 22.30 -32.02 -4.14
C ALA A 56 23.58 -31.19 -4.24
N SER A 57 23.73 -30.43 -5.32
CA SER A 57 24.88 -29.53 -5.50
C SER A 57 24.43 -28.11 -5.88
N LYS A 58 25.22 -27.11 -5.48
CA LYS A 58 25.06 -25.71 -5.82
C LYS A 58 26.42 -25.05 -5.93
N THR A 59 26.60 -24.23 -6.97
CA THR A 59 27.87 -23.53 -7.22
C THR A 59 27.65 -22.03 -7.10
N GLU A 60 28.42 -21.39 -6.24
CA GLU A 60 28.35 -19.95 -6.00
C GLU A 60 29.76 -19.37 -5.93
N ASN A 61 29.99 -18.26 -6.62
CA ASN A 61 31.30 -17.57 -6.66
C ASN A 61 32.49 -18.49 -6.98
N GLY A 62 32.29 -19.50 -7.85
CA GLY A 62 33.32 -20.45 -8.26
C GLY A 62 33.59 -21.59 -7.27
N VAL A 63 32.88 -21.65 -6.15
CA VAL A 63 32.94 -22.74 -5.16
C VAL A 63 31.69 -23.60 -5.29
N THR A 64 31.87 -24.92 -5.34
CA THR A 64 30.77 -25.87 -5.41
C THR A 64 30.55 -26.51 -4.05
N PHE A 65 29.32 -26.40 -3.56
CA PHE A 65 28.83 -27.05 -2.36
C PHE A 65 28.01 -28.25 -2.79
N LYS A 66 28.33 -29.43 -2.28
CA LYS A 66 27.55 -30.64 -2.50
C LYS A 66 27.16 -31.20 -1.15
N ILE A 67 25.86 -31.39 -0.93
CA ILE A 67 25.36 -32.13 0.21
C ILE A 67 25.04 -33.57 -0.20
N THR A 68 25.40 -34.52 0.65
CA THR A 68 25.15 -35.96 0.47
C THR A 68 24.58 -36.52 1.76
N LYS A 69 23.50 -37.31 1.68
CA LYS A 69 23.01 -38.04 2.86
C LYS A 69 24.06 -39.07 3.29
N GLY A 70 24.14 -39.34 4.58
CA GLY A 70 24.91 -40.44 5.12
C GLY A 70 24.34 -41.81 4.76
N THR A 71 24.95 -42.86 5.32
CA THR A 71 24.59 -44.26 5.06
C THR A 71 23.13 -44.56 5.39
N ASN A 72 22.60 -43.95 6.44
CA ASN A 72 21.26 -44.20 6.96
C ASN A 72 20.22 -43.19 6.43
N GLY A 73 18.95 -43.58 6.47
CA GLY A 73 17.84 -42.82 5.89
C GLY A 73 17.72 -42.95 4.37
N THR A 74 16.56 -42.58 3.84
CA THR A 74 16.19 -42.85 2.44
C THR A 74 16.68 -41.77 1.48
N GLN A 75 16.57 -40.50 1.87
CA GLN A 75 16.87 -39.33 1.04
C GLN A 75 17.07 -38.08 1.91
N LEU A 76 17.66 -37.04 1.33
CA LEU A 76 17.58 -35.68 1.85
C LEU A 76 16.14 -35.17 1.73
N ALA A 77 15.70 -34.42 2.73
CA ALA A 77 14.41 -33.76 2.78
C ALA A 77 14.55 -32.41 3.50
N THR A 78 13.51 -31.58 3.42
CA THR A 78 13.41 -30.34 4.19
C THR A 78 12.28 -30.42 5.20
N ASN A 79 12.44 -29.74 6.34
CA ASN A 79 11.40 -29.57 7.35
C ASN A 79 11.45 -28.14 7.88
N TRP A 80 10.38 -27.69 8.55
CA TRP A 80 10.22 -26.30 8.96
C TRP A 80 9.33 -26.11 10.20
N TYR A 81 9.58 -25.00 10.91
CA TYR A 81 8.78 -24.46 12.00
C TYR A 81 8.05 -23.21 11.49
N LYS A 82 6.84 -23.43 10.94
CA LYS A 82 6.04 -22.38 10.29
C LYS A 82 5.87 -21.11 11.13
N ALA A 83 5.66 -21.23 12.45
CA ALA A 83 5.41 -20.04 13.27
C ALA A 83 6.67 -19.16 13.44
N GLY A 84 7.87 -19.75 13.45
CA GLY A 84 9.12 -18.98 13.52
C GLY A 84 9.42 -18.16 12.25
N LEU A 85 8.85 -18.55 11.11
CA LEU A 85 8.99 -17.83 9.82
C LEU A 85 8.05 -16.63 9.68
N LEU A 86 7.03 -16.56 10.53
CA LEU A 86 5.95 -15.58 10.45
C LEU A 86 6.16 -14.45 11.46
N SER A 87 5.33 -13.42 11.34
CA SER A 87 5.28 -12.32 12.31
C SER A 87 5.03 -12.87 13.72
N PRO A 88 5.74 -12.39 14.75
CA PRO A 88 6.70 -11.28 14.73
C PRO A 88 8.17 -11.67 14.48
N ASP A 89 8.47 -12.96 14.37
CA ASP A 89 9.84 -13.47 14.51
C ASP A 89 10.65 -13.42 13.20
N TYR A 90 10.05 -13.85 12.08
CA TYR A 90 10.69 -13.89 10.76
C TYR A 90 12.09 -14.56 10.75
N ALA A 91 12.30 -15.58 11.57
CA ALA A 91 13.59 -16.27 11.73
C ALA A 91 13.82 -17.29 10.61
N ARG A 92 13.92 -16.79 9.38
CA ARG A 92 13.93 -17.56 8.14
C ARG A 92 15.05 -18.56 8.07
N LEU A 93 16.28 -18.10 8.24
CA LEU A 93 17.48 -18.93 8.17
C LEU A 93 17.49 -20.17 9.07
N ILE A 94 16.79 -20.13 10.20
CA ILE A 94 16.88 -21.15 11.26
C ILE A 94 15.54 -21.83 11.55
N SER A 95 14.46 -21.42 10.89
CA SER A 95 13.14 -22.04 11.06
C SER A 95 12.81 -23.04 9.96
N ASP A 96 13.68 -23.24 8.98
CA ASP A 96 13.66 -24.38 8.07
C ASP A 96 15.07 -24.93 7.87
N GLY A 97 15.19 -26.02 7.12
CA GLY A 97 16.49 -26.62 6.89
C GLY A 97 16.43 -27.98 6.24
N VAL A 98 17.61 -28.51 5.90
CA VAL A 98 17.78 -29.85 5.36
C VAL A 98 17.98 -30.88 6.47
N THR A 99 17.33 -32.02 6.31
CA THR A 99 17.42 -33.20 7.17
C THR A 99 17.45 -34.48 6.35
N VAL A 100 17.60 -35.63 7.01
CA VAL A 100 17.56 -36.94 6.37
C VAL A 100 16.21 -37.60 6.63
N LYS A 101 15.44 -37.88 5.57
CA LYS A 101 14.17 -38.61 5.70
C LYS A 101 14.42 -40.03 6.21
N ASP A 102 13.61 -40.46 7.17
CA ASP A 102 13.70 -41.77 7.83
C ASP A 102 15.05 -42.03 8.55
N GLY A 103 15.82 -40.96 8.82
CA GLY A 103 17.00 -41.00 9.70
C GLY A 103 16.57 -41.11 11.17
N THR A 104 16.10 -42.29 11.59
CA THR A 104 15.45 -42.51 12.90
C THR A 104 16.33 -43.19 13.97
N ALA A 105 15.75 -43.25 15.18
CA ALA A 105 16.30 -43.41 16.54
C ALA A 105 17.35 -44.50 16.85
N ASN A 106 17.71 -45.37 15.90
CA ASN A 106 18.71 -46.43 16.13
C ASN A 106 19.95 -46.32 15.24
N LEU A 107 19.84 -45.63 14.09
CA LEU A 107 20.91 -45.61 13.10
C LEU A 107 21.55 -44.22 12.93
N GLY A 108 20.84 -43.16 13.30
CA GLY A 108 21.34 -41.78 13.20
C GLY A 108 21.35 -41.26 11.77
N GLY A 109 20.80 -40.07 11.54
CA GLY A 109 20.99 -39.34 10.29
C GLY A 109 22.36 -38.66 10.22
N ALA A 110 22.90 -38.51 9.02
CA ALA A 110 24.11 -37.73 8.78
C ALA A 110 24.04 -37.00 7.45
N ILE A 111 24.67 -35.83 7.36
CA ILE A 111 24.78 -35.01 6.15
C ILE A 111 26.25 -34.65 5.95
N GLU A 112 26.78 -35.00 4.78
CA GLU A 112 28.11 -34.61 4.34
C GLU A 112 28.00 -33.39 3.43
N LEU A 113 28.73 -32.32 3.75
CA LEU A 113 28.94 -31.14 2.92
C LEU A 113 30.35 -31.19 2.32
N THR A 114 30.43 -31.49 1.02
CA THR A 114 31.66 -31.39 0.23
C THR A 114 31.79 -29.98 -0.35
N ILE A 115 32.95 -29.36 -0.19
CA ILE A 115 33.27 -28.04 -0.75
C ILE A 115 34.43 -28.19 -1.73
N SER A 116 34.18 -27.89 -2.99
CA SER A 116 35.14 -27.98 -4.09
C SER A 116 35.44 -26.59 -4.65
N GLY A 117 36.67 -26.35 -5.10
CA GLY A 117 37.07 -25.11 -5.76
C GLY A 117 37.58 -24.00 -4.82
N LEU A 118 37.83 -24.31 -3.55
CA LEU A 118 38.52 -23.37 -2.65
C LEU A 118 39.98 -23.18 -3.07
N ALA A 119 40.48 -21.95 -2.91
CA ALA A 119 41.90 -21.65 -3.09
C ALA A 119 42.72 -22.26 -1.94
N THR A 120 44.04 -22.40 -2.13
CA THR A 120 44.91 -22.83 -1.03
C THR A 120 44.95 -21.75 0.05
N GLY A 121 44.59 -22.10 1.29
CA GLY A 121 44.61 -21.15 2.41
C GLY A 121 43.67 -21.48 3.56
N ASN A 122 43.60 -20.54 4.52
CA ASN A 122 42.73 -20.60 5.69
C ASN A 122 41.30 -20.23 5.32
N HIS A 123 40.37 -21.14 5.57
CA HIS A 123 38.95 -20.92 5.38
C HIS A 123 38.18 -21.14 6.69
N THR A 124 37.01 -20.53 6.76
CA THR A 124 36.08 -20.70 7.87
C THR A 124 34.70 -21.11 7.37
N LEU A 125 33.97 -21.89 8.17
CA LEU A 125 32.57 -22.19 7.91
C LEU A 125 31.76 -22.10 9.20
N LEU A 126 30.75 -21.24 9.21
CA LEU A 126 29.74 -21.14 10.27
C LEU A 126 28.51 -21.93 9.83
N ALA A 127 28.06 -22.93 10.58
CA ALA A 127 26.87 -23.72 10.26
C ALA A 127 25.82 -23.65 11.38
N PHE A 128 24.55 -23.47 11.03
CA PHE A 128 23.43 -23.32 11.97
C PHE A 128 22.68 -24.65 12.18
N LEU A 129 22.39 -24.96 13.45
CA LEU A 129 21.81 -26.22 13.94
C LEU A 129 20.64 -25.93 14.89
N ASN A 130 19.45 -25.79 14.33
CA ASN A 130 18.19 -25.55 15.04
C ASN A 130 17.13 -26.56 14.59
N ALA A 131 16.74 -27.45 15.48
CA ALA A 131 15.68 -28.41 15.23
C ALA A 131 14.31 -27.71 15.15
N VAL A 132 13.51 -28.08 14.16
CA VAL A 132 12.21 -27.43 13.86
C VAL A 132 11.01 -28.21 14.37
N ASP A 133 11.20 -29.49 14.69
CA ASP A 133 10.17 -30.34 15.27
C ASP A 133 9.84 -29.93 16.71
N SER A 134 8.63 -30.27 17.18
CA SER A 134 8.15 -29.79 18.48
C SER A 134 8.99 -30.34 19.64
N PRO A 135 9.48 -29.49 20.56
CA PRO A 135 10.19 -29.94 21.76
C PRO A 135 9.27 -30.64 22.77
N THR A 136 7.94 -30.51 22.63
CA THR A 136 6.98 -31.14 23.56
C THR A 136 6.97 -32.66 23.46
N THR A 137 7.23 -33.20 22.27
CA THR A 137 7.16 -34.65 21.99
C THR A 137 8.51 -35.23 21.56
N ASN A 138 9.53 -34.40 21.33
CA ASN A 138 10.80 -34.81 20.77
C ASN A 138 11.98 -34.35 21.62
N THR A 139 12.96 -35.22 21.74
CA THR A 139 14.31 -34.96 22.25
C THR A 139 15.29 -35.23 21.12
N PHE A 140 16.29 -34.36 20.97
CA PHE A 140 17.17 -34.33 19.80
C PHE A 140 18.58 -34.70 20.18
N SER A 141 19.16 -35.68 19.49
CA SER A 141 20.53 -36.12 19.73
C SER A 141 21.53 -34.97 19.53
N PRO A 142 22.63 -34.93 20.30
CA PRO A 142 23.80 -34.14 19.94
C PRO A 142 24.33 -34.48 18.54
N ILE A 143 25.05 -33.53 17.94
CA ILE A 143 25.63 -33.65 16.60
C ILE A 143 27.16 -33.61 16.70
N ASP A 144 27.80 -34.60 16.09
CA ASP A 144 29.24 -34.64 15.87
C ASP A 144 29.60 -33.98 14.54
N VAL A 145 30.64 -33.15 14.55
CA VAL A 145 31.09 -32.40 13.37
C VAL A 145 32.54 -32.67 13.08
N SER A 146 32.81 -33.28 11.93
CA SER A 146 34.16 -33.64 11.47
C SER A 146 34.55 -32.89 10.21
N VAL A 147 35.83 -32.55 10.06
CA VAL A 147 36.42 -31.97 8.84
C VAL A 147 37.51 -32.90 8.32
N ASN A 148 37.39 -33.33 7.07
CA ASN A 148 38.28 -34.30 6.41
C ASN A 148 38.50 -35.56 7.28
N GLY A 149 37.43 -36.05 7.90
CA GLY A 149 37.43 -37.23 8.77
C GLY A 149 37.99 -37.00 10.18
N THR A 150 38.43 -35.79 10.53
CA THR A 150 38.87 -35.44 11.88
C THR A 150 37.72 -34.80 12.67
N LEU A 151 37.36 -35.37 13.82
CA LEU A 151 36.34 -34.81 14.71
C LEU A 151 36.80 -33.46 15.28
N ILE A 152 36.01 -32.41 15.05
CA ILE A 152 36.30 -31.04 15.51
C ILE A 152 35.41 -30.64 16.67
N PHE A 153 34.11 -30.95 16.58
CA PHE A 153 33.16 -30.77 17.66
C PHE A 153 32.50 -32.10 17.99
N ASP A 154 32.52 -32.45 19.27
CA ASP A 154 31.92 -33.65 19.85
C ASP A 154 30.69 -33.21 20.65
N ASN A 155 29.56 -33.89 20.44
CA ASN A 155 28.31 -33.68 21.18
C ASN A 155 27.75 -32.25 21.13
N VAL A 156 27.62 -31.65 19.93
CA VAL A 156 26.97 -30.34 19.78
C VAL A 156 25.46 -30.46 19.97
N ILE A 157 24.93 -29.92 21.06
CA ILE A 157 23.48 -29.91 21.32
C ILE A 157 22.82 -28.83 20.44
N PRO A 158 21.93 -29.19 19.48
CA PRO A 158 21.22 -28.20 18.68
C PRO A 158 20.21 -27.43 19.53
N THR A 159 19.89 -26.20 19.14
CA THR A 159 18.71 -25.51 19.68
C THR A 159 17.44 -26.14 19.10
N VAL A 160 16.29 -25.88 19.74
CA VAL A 160 15.00 -26.36 19.25
C VAL A 160 14.06 -25.17 19.14
N ARG A 161 13.58 -24.88 17.92
CA ARG A 161 12.66 -23.78 17.60
C ARG A 161 13.11 -22.44 18.19
N ALA A 162 14.42 -22.16 18.16
CA ALA A 162 14.89 -20.79 18.32
C ALA A 162 14.18 -19.89 17.28
N VAL A 163 13.92 -18.63 17.65
CA VAL A 163 13.19 -17.66 16.81
C VAL A 163 14.01 -16.41 16.52
N LYS A 164 15.33 -16.50 16.75
CA LYS A 164 16.32 -15.50 16.35
C LYS A 164 17.57 -16.23 15.92
N THR A 165 18.13 -15.85 14.78
CA THR A 165 19.37 -16.46 14.26
C THR A 165 20.53 -16.42 15.25
N ALA A 166 20.64 -15.34 16.02
CA ALA A 166 21.65 -15.20 17.06
C ALA A 166 21.49 -16.16 18.25
N ASP A 167 20.28 -16.69 18.46
CA ASP A 167 19.97 -17.62 19.54
C ASP A 167 20.15 -19.08 19.08
N ALA A 168 20.21 -19.33 17.77
CA ALA A 168 20.38 -20.67 17.22
C ALA A 168 21.77 -21.23 17.54
N LYS A 169 21.85 -22.54 17.83
CA LYS A 169 23.16 -23.19 17.96
C LYS A 169 23.89 -23.11 16.61
N SER A 170 25.17 -22.77 16.63
CA SER A 170 26.02 -22.90 15.46
C SER A 170 27.40 -23.44 15.82
N VAL A 171 28.10 -23.93 14.81
CA VAL A 171 29.50 -24.39 14.89
C VAL A 171 30.36 -23.55 13.97
N TYR A 172 31.53 -23.12 14.46
CA TYR A 172 32.48 -22.31 13.70
C TYR A 172 33.75 -23.10 13.42
N LEU A 173 33.85 -23.61 12.19
CA LEU A 173 34.93 -24.46 11.73
C LEU A 173 36.05 -23.59 11.12
N LYS A 174 37.31 -23.92 11.45
CA LYS A 174 38.51 -23.36 10.82
C LYS A 174 39.27 -24.50 10.16
N PHE A 175 39.59 -24.37 8.88
CA PHE A 175 40.29 -25.43 8.13
C PHE A 175 41.21 -24.85 7.05
N GLN A 176 42.19 -25.64 6.64
CA GLN A 176 43.03 -25.33 5.47
C GLN A 176 42.45 -26.03 4.25
N ALA A 177 42.32 -25.30 3.15
CA ALA A 177 42.05 -25.90 1.85
C ALA A 177 43.34 -25.98 1.02
N THR A 178 43.39 -26.94 0.11
CA THR A 178 44.39 -27.01 -0.96
C THR A 178 43.66 -26.94 -2.28
N ALA A 179 44.09 -26.06 -3.18
CA ALA A 179 43.47 -25.88 -4.48
C ALA A 179 43.40 -27.21 -5.24
N GLY A 180 42.21 -27.55 -5.75
CA GLY A 180 41.94 -28.81 -6.46
C GLY A 180 41.61 -30.00 -5.57
N THR A 181 41.62 -29.85 -4.24
CA THR A 181 41.20 -30.88 -3.28
C THR A 181 39.91 -30.46 -2.59
N ASP A 182 39.00 -31.41 -2.43
CA ASP A 182 37.74 -31.17 -1.72
C ASP A 182 37.97 -31.07 -0.20
N VAL A 183 37.20 -30.19 0.44
CA VAL A 183 37.02 -30.20 1.89
C VAL A 183 35.71 -30.90 2.20
N VAL A 184 35.76 -31.92 3.07
CA VAL A 184 34.58 -32.72 3.43
C VAL A 184 34.22 -32.43 4.89
N ILE A 185 33.01 -31.92 5.12
CA ILE A 185 32.48 -31.65 6.46
C ILE A 185 31.34 -32.62 6.71
N LEU A 186 31.44 -33.43 7.76
CA LEU A 186 30.39 -34.38 8.13
C LEU A 186 29.68 -33.90 9.40
N PHE A 187 28.36 -33.77 9.31
CA PHE A 187 27.47 -33.59 10.45
C PHE A 187 26.77 -34.93 10.69
N ALA A 188 26.93 -35.53 11.88
CA ALA A 188 26.36 -36.82 12.20
C ALA A 188 25.62 -36.77 13.54
N ALA A 189 24.40 -37.30 13.59
CA ALA A 189 23.66 -37.43 14.83
C ALA A 189 24.24 -38.54 15.71
N GLU A 190 24.40 -38.25 17.00
CA GLU A 190 24.85 -39.24 17.97
C GLU A 190 23.82 -40.35 18.13
N THR A 191 24.30 -41.59 18.14
CA THR A 191 23.44 -42.79 18.19
C THR A 191 23.38 -43.44 19.57
N SER A 192 24.31 -43.09 20.45
CA SER A 192 24.51 -43.72 21.76
C SER A 192 23.51 -43.26 22.83
N GLY A 193 22.88 -42.09 22.65
CA GLY A 193 21.96 -41.48 23.61
C GLY A 193 20.52 -42.03 23.61
N THR A 194 19.68 -41.45 24.48
CA THR A 194 18.28 -41.86 24.70
C THR A 194 17.26 -41.02 23.92
N GLU A 195 17.74 -40.07 23.13
CA GLU A 195 16.92 -39.14 22.36
C GLU A 195 16.10 -39.87 21.30
N ASN A 196 14.85 -39.44 21.10
CA ASN A 196 13.95 -40.09 20.15
C ASN A 196 14.11 -39.59 18.71
N VAL A 197 14.70 -38.41 18.52
CA VAL A 197 15.09 -37.88 17.21
C VAL A 197 16.61 -37.89 17.12
N LYS A 198 17.14 -38.88 16.39
CA LYS A 198 18.58 -39.02 16.12
C LYS A 198 18.88 -38.64 14.68
N ASN A 199 18.84 -37.35 14.39
CA ASN A 199 18.96 -36.83 13.03
C ASN A 199 19.61 -35.44 13.03
N VAL A 200 20.13 -35.03 11.89
CA VAL A 200 20.71 -33.70 11.69
C VAL A 200 19.65 -32.77 11.12
N MET A 201 19.58 -31.56 11.67
CA MET A 201 18.90 -30.43 11.05
C MET A 201 19.96 -29.36 10.75
N LEU A 202 20.27 -29.17 9.48
CA LEU A 202 21.20 -28.14 9.03
C LEU A 202 20.38 -27.05 8.32
N ASN A 203 20.31 -25.88 8.94
CA ASN A 203 19.43 -24.81 8.47
C ASN A 203 20.09 -23.94 7.39
N GLY A 204 21.37 -23.62 7.57
CA GLY A 204 22.15 -22.85 6.62
C GLY A 204 23.62 -22.78 7.03
N PHE A 205 24.45 -22.14 6.21
CA PHE A 205 25.86 -21.92 6.53
C PHE A 205 26.45 -20.68 5.86
N GLU A 206 27.58 -20.21 6.41
CA GLU A 206 28.37 -19.12 5.86
C GLU A 206 29.84 -19.53 5.71
N LEU A 207 30.38 -19.38 4.51
CA LEU A 207 31.79 -19.58 4.17
C LEU A 207 32.55 -18.25 4.29
N ASN A 208 33.70 -18.29 4.96
CA ASN A 208 34.64 -17.18 5.12
C ASN A 208 34.06 -15.91 5.77
N THR A 209 33.09 -16.07 6.66
CA THR A 209 32.57 -14.99 7.52
C THR A 209 33.12 -15.11 8.93
N PRO A 210 33.15 -14.01 9.72
CA PRO A 210 33.50 -14.07 11.15
C PRO A 210 32.51 -14.92 11.96
N ASN A 211 32.95 -15.38 13.13
CA ASN A 211 32.07 -16.07 14.07
C ASN A 211 31.02 -15.09 14.61
N ILE A 212 29.74 -15.37 14.37
CA ILE A 212 28.62 -14.52 14.81
C ILE A 212 28.58 -14.34 16.34
N PHE A 213 29.10 -15.30 17.11
CA PHE A 213 29.12 -15.19 18.58
C PHE A 213 30.15 -14.21 19.11
N ASP A 214 31.19 -13.92 18.31
CA ASP A 214 32.23 -12.94 18.61
C ASP A 214 31.87 -11.53 18.08
N GLN A 215 30.69 -11.39 17.45
CA GLN A 215 30.18 -10.14 16.90
C GLN A 215 29.01 -9.60 17.74
N ALA A 216 28.77 -8.30 17.62
CA ALA A 216 27.53 -7.69 18.07
C ALA A 216 26.34 -8.29 17.32
N LYS A 217 25.24 -8.55 18.04
CA LYS A 217 24.05 -9.28 17.56
C LYS A 217 22.77 -8.51 17.89
N ASN A 218 21.63 -8.94 17.33
CA ASN A 218 20.30 -8.43 17.66
C ASN A 218 20.18 -6.89 17.63
N PRO A 219 20.43 -6.25 16.47
CA PRO A 219 20.36 -4.80 16.34
C PRO A 219 18.94 -4.28 16.58
N ILE A 220 18.86 -3.12 17.22
CA ILE A 220 17.67 -2.26 17.30
C ILE A 220 18.14 -0.86 16.89
N PRO A 221 17.52 -0.19 15.89
CA PRO A 221 16.53 -0.74 14.98
C PRO A 221 17.01 -1.99 14.25
N GLY A 222 16.07 -2.87 13.90
CA GLY A 222 16.37 -4.12 13.22
C GLY A 222 17.10 -3.88 11.89
N HIS A 223 17.93 -4.83 11.46
CA HIS A 223 18.51 -4.75 10.12
C HIS A 223 17.40 -4.77 9.06
N ASN A 224 17.44 -3.81 8.13
CA ASN A 224 16.42 -3.58 7.11
C ASN A 224 15.06 -3.12 7.67
N ASP A 225 15.01 -2.59 8.89
CA ASP A 225 13.84 -1.87 9.36
C ASP A 225 13.71 -0.55 8.60
N GLU A 226 12.74 -0.46 7.71
CA GLU A 226 12.49 0.72 6.88
C GLU A 226 11.42 1.65 7.46
N HIS A 227 10.91 1.35 8.66
CA HIS A 227 9.82 2.06 9.31
C HIS A 227 10.16 2.45 10.75
N VAL A 228 11.37 2.98 10.97
CA VAL A 228 11.83 3.42 12.30
C VAL A 228 11.18 4.76 12.67
N GLU A 229 10.27 4.73 13.64
CA GLU A 229 9.73 5.97 14.22
C GLU A 229 10.81 6.72 15.02
N LEU A 230 11.00 8.00 14.72
CA LEU A 230 11.96 8.85 15.43
C LEU A 230 11.32 9.50 16.65
N ASN A 231 12.06 9.57 17.75
CA ASN A 231 11.70 10.38 18.90
C ASN A 231 12.54 11.65 18.89
N SER A 232 11.90 12.81 18.72
CA SER A 232 12.57 14.12 18.69
C SER A 232 13.73 14.21 17.68
N GLY A 233 13.56 13.57 16.51
CA GLY A 233 14.58 13.54 15.43
C GLY A 233 15.73 12.57 15.67
N GLY A 234 15.62 11.67 16.65
CA GLY A 234 16.62 10.66 16.95
C GLY A 234 16.05 9.27 17.23
N THR A 235 16.95 8.29 17.35
CA THR A 235 16.64 6.93 17.80
C THR A 235 17.83 6.35 18.58
N LEU A 236 17.60 5.25 19.27
CA LEU A 236 18.63 4.55 20.03
C LEU A 236 19.08 3.33 19.24
N LEU A 237 20.37 3.27 18.91
CA LEU A 237 21.00 2.05 18.44
C LEU A 237 21.22 1.14 19.65
N GLN A 238 20.80 -0.11 19.60
CA GLN A 238 21.04 -1.10 20.64
C GLN A 238 21.46 -2.43 20.03
N TRP A 239 22.30 -3.17 20.75
CA TRP A 239 22.76 -4.49 20.33
C TRP A 239 22.91 -5.42 21.53
N THR A 240 23.08 -6.70 21.25
CA THR A 240 23.58 -7.69 22.19
C THR A 240 25.09 -7.83 21.98
N SER A 241 25.86 -7.61 23.05
CA SER A 241 27.32 -7.77 23.07
C SER A 241 27.73 -9.21 22.74
N ALA A 242 28.91 -9.40 22.14
CA ALA A 242 29.60 -10.68 22.19
C ALA A 242 29.95 -11.06 23.65
N ASP A 243 29.98 -12.36 23.96
CA ASP A 243 30.17 -12.86 25.33
C ASP A 243 31.54 -12.46 25.90
N ASP A 244 32.59 -12.56 25.07
CA ASP A 244 33.98 -12.25 25.44
C ASP A 244 34.42 -10.81 25.11
N ALA A 245 33.47 -9.94 24.77
CA ALA A 245 33.74 -8.52 24.54
C ALA A 245 34.21 -7.81 25.81
N LEU A 246 35.14 -6.87 25.67
CA LEU A 246 35.52 -5.86 26.66
C LEU A 246 34.91 -4.49 26.35
N SER A 247 34.74 -4.16 25.07
CA SER A 247 34.23 -2.86 24.63
C SER A 247 33.78 -2.92 23.17
N HIS A 248 33.08 -1.87 22.72
CA HIS A 248 32.36 -1.78 21.45
C HIS A 248 32.82 -0.56 20.67
N ASN A 249 33.34 -0.71 19.46
CA ASN A 249 33.62 0.41 18.56
C ASN A 249 32.41 0.66 17.67
N ILE A 250 31.81 1.85 17.76
CA ILE A 250 30.58 2.19 17.06
C ILE A 250 30.88 2.91 15.75
N TYR A 251 30.22 2.50 14.66
CA TYR A 251 30.31 3.13 13.36
C TYR A 251 28.92 3.47 12.85
N PHE A 252 28.74 4.69 12.34
CA PHE A 252 27.44 5.19 11.88
C PHE A 252 27.60 6.22 10.76
N GLY A 253 26.79 6.10 9.71
CA GLY A 253 26.77 7.02 8.57
C GLY A 253 25.63 6.72 7.59
N THR A 254 25.59 7.45 6.47
CA THR A 254 24.60 7.27 5.40
C THR A 254 25.17 6.58 4.16
N ASP A 255 26.49 6.39 4.10
CA ASP A 255 27.15 5.67 3.00
C ASP A 255 27.50 4.24 3.43
N LEU A 256 26.89 3.28 2.73
CA LEU A 256 27.09 1.85 2.96
C LEU A 256 28.57 1.46 2.94
N THR A 257 29.28 1.88 1.91
CA THR A 257 30.69 1.49 1.66
C THR A 257 31.62 2.12 2.68
N ALA A 258 31.38 3.39 3.03
CA ALA A 258 32.15 4.11 4.03
C ALA A 258 32.02 3.44 5.39
N VAL A 259 30.79 3.15 5.85
CA VAL A 259 30.57 2.44 7.12
C VAL A 259 31.13 1.02 7.06
N GLN A 260 30.93 0.30 5.94
CA GLN A 260 31.47 -1.04 5.77
C GLN A 260 33.00 -1.07 5.84
N ASN A 261 33.71 -0.07 5.35
CA ASN A 261 35.18 -0.04 5.33
C ASN A 261 35.79 0.79 6.48
N ALA A 262 34.95 1.41 7.30
CA ALA A 262 35.39 2.28 8.38
C ALA A 262 36.32 1.58 9.37
N THR A 263 37.32 2.33 9.82
CA THR A 263 38.25 1.99 10.91
C THR A 263 38.15 3.06 11.99
N THR A 264 38.85 2.91 13.11
CA THR A 264 38.87 3.92 14.19
C THR A 264 39.45 5.27 13.78
N ALA A 265 40.04 5.38 12.57
CA ALA A 265 40.48 6.64 11.97
C ALA A 265 39.45 7.29 11.03
N SER A 266 38.33 6.62 10.75
CA SER A 266 37.31 7.07 9.80
C SER A 266 36.29 8.02 10.44
N ALA A 267 35.66 8.89 9.65
CA ALA A 267 34.65 9.84 10.14
C ALA A 267 33.37 9.15 10.68
N GLU A 268 33.13 7.92 10.20
CA GLU A 268 32.03 7.07 10.61
C GLU A 268 32.21 6.54 12.04
N TYR A 269 33.44 6.50 12.57
CA TYR A 269 33.70 6.05 13.94
C TYR A 269 33.17 7.05 14.97
N LYS A 270 32.27 6.58 15.85
CA LYS A 270 31.57 7.40 16.86
C LYS A 270 32.09 7.17 18.28
N GLY A 271 33.20 6.44 18.42
CA GLY A 271 33.85 6.18 19.69
C GLY A 271 33.65 4.75 20.20
N ASN A 272 34.36 4.46 21.29
CA ASN A 272 34.33 3.18 21.98
C ASN A 272 33.37 3.25 23.18
N GLN A 273 32.59 2.19 23.40
CA GLN A 273 31.72 2.01 24.55
C GLN A 273 32.21 0.85 25.40
N ILE A 274 32.18 0.99 26.74
CA ILE A 274 32.50 -0.12 27.64
C ILE A 274 31.53 -1.29 27.45
N LYS A 275 31.93 -2.53 27.79
CA LYS A 275 31.11 -3.76 27.63
C LYS A 275 29.64 -3.58 28.03
N THR A 276 29.38 -2.95 29.17
CA THR A 276 28.04 -2.81 29.74
C THR A 276 27.16 -1.80 29.00
N ASN A 277 27.74 -0.92 28.18
CA ASN A 277 26.96 0.00 27.36
C ASN A 277 26.75 -0.58 25.95
N THR A 278 25.60 -1.24 25.78
CA THR A 278 25.17 -1.83 24.51
C THR A 278 24.14 -0.96 23.79
N SER A 279 24.26 0.37 23.95
CA SER A 279 23.40 1.33 23.28
C SER A 279 24.13 2.62 22.89
N PHE A 280 23.67 3.28 21.82
CA PHE A 280 24.26 4.51 21.31
C PHE A 280 23.18 5.43 20.70
N PRO A 281 22.92 6.63 21.25
CA PRO A 281 21.92 7.53 20.70
C PRO A 281 22.41 8.20 19.42
N VAL A 282 21.54 8.28 18.42
CA VAL A 282 21.76 9.05 17.19
C VAL A 282 20.64 10.06 17.02
N ASN A 283 21.00 11.29 16.67
CA ASN A 283 20.08 12.43 16.56
C ASN A 283 20.28 13.17 15.24
N GLY A 284 19.34 14.05 14.89
CA GLY A 284 19.39 14.83 13.65
C GLY A 284 19.21 13.95 12.42
N LEU A 285 18.39 12.91 12.52
CA LEU A 285 18.13 11.98 11.43
C LEU A 285 17.11 12.57 10.45
N TYR A 286 17.44 12.49 9.18
CA TYR A 286 16.61 12.89 8.05
C TYR A 286 15.84 11.67 7.53
N THR A 287 14.53 11.81 7.37
CA THR A 287 13.60 10.71 7.02
C THR A 287 13.74 10.24 5.57
N GLY A 288 14.33 11.06 4.70
CA GLY A 288 14.65 10.67 3.33
C GLY A 288 15.90 9.79 3.20
N ALA A 289 16.73 9.68 4.24
CA ALA A 289 17.98 8.94 4.22
C ALA A 289 17.86 7.49 4.75
N THR A 290 18.71 6.61 4.21
CA THR A 290 19.00 5.31 4.81
C THR A 290 20.27 5.43 5.64
N TYR A 291 20.23 4.92 6.86
CA TYR A 291 21.38 4.92 7.77
C TYR A 291 21.99 3.54 7.88
N TYR A 292 23.32 3.48 7.91
CA TYR A 292 24.12 2.28 8.06
C TYR A 292 24.92 2.36 9.33
N TRP A 293 25.04 1.24 10.02
CA TRP A 293 25.77 1.18 11.27
C TRP A 293 26.35 -0.19 11.54
N ARG A 294 27.40 -0.22 12.33
CA ARG A 294 28.13 -1.44 12.69
C ARG A 294 28.73 -1.27 14.08
N VAL A 295 28.83 -2.37 14.80
CA VAL A 295 29.54 -2.41 16.08
C VAL A 295 30.65 -3.45 15.99
N ASP A 296 31.90 -3.00 16.09
CA ASP A 296 33.04 -3.91 16.17
C ASP A 296 33.34 -4.23 17.64
N GLU A 297 33.40 -5.52 17.96
CA GLU A 297 33.63 -6.04 19.29
C GLU A 297 35.14 -6.08 19.57
N VAL A 298 35.58 -5.50 20.69
CA VAL A 298 36.97 -5.62 21.16
C VAL A 298 37.00 -6.71 22.22
N LEU A 299 37.56 -7.86 21.89
CA LEU A 299 37.58 -9.03 22.77
C LEU A 299 38.62 -8.91 23.90
N ALA A 300 38.53 -9.80 24.89
CA ALA A 300 39.45 -9.89 26.04
C ALA A 300 40.95 -9.96 25.67
N ASN A 301 41.27 -10.50 24.51
CA ASN A 301 42.63 -10.61 23.97
C ASN A 301 43.05 -9.40 23.11
N ASN A 302 42.27 -8.31 23.13
CA ASN A 302 42.42 -7.10 22.30
C ASN A 302 42.28 -7.32 20.79
N VAL A 303 41.77 -8.47 20.35
CA VAL A 303 41.38 -8.67 18.95
C VAL A 303 40.09 -7.90 18.68
N ILE A 304 40.09 -7.11 17.61
CA ILE A 304 38.89 -6.42 17.13
C ILE A 304 38.19 -7.35 16.13
N VAL A 305 36.97 -7.75 16.46
CA VAL A 305 36.10 -8.52 15.58
C VAL A 305 35.11 -7.56 14.92
N LYS A 306 35.21 -7.46 13.60
CA LYS A 306 34.35 -6.59 12.80
C LYS A 306 32.89 -7.07 12.88
N GLY A 307 31.95 -6.19 13.19
CA GLY A 307 30.54 -6.51 13.27
C GLY A 307 29.85 -6.70 11.91
N ASN A 308 28.60 -7.14 11.95
CA ASN A 308 27.74 -7.12 10.77
C ASN A 308 27.27 -5.69 10.47
N LEU A 309 27.17 -5.36 9.18
CA LEU A 309 26.62 -4.07 8.75
C LEU A 309 25.10 -4.13 8.84
N TRP A 310 24.54 -3.24 9.63
CA TRP A 310 23.10 -3.06 9.77
C TRP A 310 22.67 -1.77 9.08
N ARG A 311 21.38 -1.71 8.72
CA ARG A 311 20.78 -0.54 8.10
C ARG A 311 19.37 -0.35 8.60
N PHE A 312 18.91 0.89 8.65
CA PHE A 312 17.52 1.23 8.89
C PHE A 312 17.15 2.52 8.17
N ARG A 313 15.85 2.78 8.06
CA ARG A 313 15.29 4.02 7.51
C ARG A 313 14.27 4.60 8.48
N PRO A 314 14.32 5.91 8.77
CA PRO A 314 13.25 6.55 9.52
C PRO A 314 11.95 6.64 8.72
N VAL A 315 10.82 6.61 9.42
CA VAL A 315 9.50 6.82 8.79
C VAL A 315 9.34 8.24 8.25
N GLN A 316 8.61 8.35 7.14
CA GLN A 316 8.03 9.59 6.62
C GLN A 316 6.55 9.35 6.39
N LEU A 317 5.68 10.30 6.75
CA LEU A 317 4.26 10.22 6.39
C LEU A 317 4.13 10.13 4.87
N ALA A 318 3.30 9.21 4.38
CA ALA A 318 3.03 8.97 2.97
C ALA A 318 2.71 10.28 2.23
N PHE A 319 1.86 11.09 2.87
CA PHE A 319 1.54 12.47 2.54
C PHE A 319 1.05 13.16 3.85
N PRO A 320 1.04 14.51 3.95
CA PRO A 320 0.75 15.20 5.21
C PRO A 320 -0.57 14.83 5.91
N GLY A 321 -1.59 14.38 5.17
CA GLY A 321 -2.88 13.94 5.69
C GLY A 321 -3.02 12.44 5.96
N ALA A 322 -1.95 11.65 5.76
CA ALA A 322 -1.98 10.21 5.94
C ALA A 322 -2.08 9.85 7.43
N GLU A 323 -3.03 8.98 7.77
CA GLU A 323 -3.33 8.57 9.15
C GLU A 323 -3.48 7.05 9.25
N GLY A 324 -3.56 6.53 10.48
CA GLY A 324 -3.70 5.10 10.74
C GLY A 324 -2.42 4.30 10.52
N TYR A 325 -2.55 2.98 10.37
CA TYR A 325 -1.41 2.05 10.34
C TYR A 325 -0.70 1.97 8.97
N GLY A 326 -1.34 2.39 7.88
CA GLY A 326 -0.72 2.56 6.56
C GLY A 326 -0.05 3.93 6.34
N ARG A 327 -0.07 4.84 7.32
CA ARG A 327 0.34 6.25 7.16
C ARG A 327 1.79 6.47 6.73
N PHE A 328 2.66 5.49 6.92
CA PHE A 328 4.08 5.54 6.58
C PHE A 328 4.44 4.79 5.30
N ALA A 329 3.44 4.45 4.47
CA ALA A 329 3.69 3.94 3.14
C ALA A 329 4.66 4.87 2.39
N ARG A 330 5.78 4.33 1.93
CA ARG A 330 6.77 5.15 1.19
C ARG A 330 6.28 5.56 -0.20
N GLY A 331 5.50 4.70 -0.85
CA GLY A 331 5.13 4.87 -2.25
C GLY A 331 6.36 4.95 -3.17
N GLY A 332 6.22 5.65 -4.28
CA GLY A 332 7.24 5.84 -5.31
C GLY A 332 8.37 6.82 -4.97
N ARG A 333 8.44 7.35 -3.75
CA ARG A 333 9.37 8.42 -3.36
C ARG A 333 10.84 8.06 -3.59
N GLY A 334 11.55 8.91 -4.34
CA GLY A 334 12.94 8.67 -4.75
C GLY A 334 13.09 7.73 -5.95
N GLY A 335 11.97 7.34 -6.58
CA GLY A 335 11.90 6.41 -7.69
C GLY A 335 11.75 7.08 -9.04
N LYS A 336 11.35 6.30 -10.04
CA LYS A 336 11.07 6.78 -11.41
C LYS A 336 9.66 7.38 -11.50
N VAL A 337 9.43 8.20 -12.50
CA VAL A 337 8.06 8.55 -12.91
C VAL A 337 7.63 7.77 -14.14
N VAL A 338 6.38 7.30 -14.14
CA VAL A 338 5.78 6.55 -15.24
C VAL A 338 4.43 7.15 -15.58
N ALA A 339 4.32 7.73 -16.78
CA ALA A 339 3.07 8.33 -17.25
C ALA A 339 2.18 7.31 -17.96
N VAL A 340 0.91 7.24 -17.54
CA VAL A 340 -0.17 6.60 -18.31
C VAL A 340 -0.64 7.59 -19.37
N THR A 341 -0.52 7.20 -20.65
CA THR A 341 -0.75 8.07 -21.81
C THR A 341 -1.90 7.61 -22.70
N ASN A 342 -2.46 6.43 -22.46
CA ASN A 342 -3.61 5.91 -23.17
C ASN A 342 -4.52 5.05 -22.28
N LEU A 343 -5.74 4.79 -22.76
CA LEU A 343 -6.80 4.06 -22.04
C LEU A 343 -6.86 2.57 -22.39
N ASN A 344 -5.89 2.05 -23.15
CA ASN A 344 -5.86 0.64 -23.51
C ASN A 344 -5.65 -0.21 -22.24
N ASP A 345 -6.19 -1.43 -22.23
CA ASP A 345 -5.99 -2.37 -21.12
C ASP A 345 -4.51 -2.80 -20.97
N SER A 346 -3.74 -2.84 -22.06
CA SER A 346 -2.35 -3.30 -22.06
C SER A 346 -1.52 -2.66 -23.16
N GLY A 347 -0.19 -2.86 -23.09
CA GLY A 347 0.79 -2.29 -24.02
C GLY A 347 1.39 -0.98 -23.51
N PRO A 348 2.45 -0.46 -24.19
CA PRO A 348 3.17 0.73 -23.75
C PRO A 348 2.24 1.92 -23.46
N GLY A 349 2.48 2.57 -22.32
CA GLY A 349 1.70 3.74 -21.88
C GLY A 349 0.32 3.44 -21.28
N SER A 350 -0.06 2.16 -21.16
CA SER A 350 -1.27 1.75 -20.44
C SER A 350 -1.05 1.71 -18.92
N LEU A 351 -2.14 1.77 -18.14
CA LEU A 351 -2.07 1.56 -16.69
C LEU A 351 -1.52 0.18 -16.32
N ARG A 352 -1.88 -0.87 -17.07
CA ARG A 352 -1.37 -2.22 -16.81
C ARG A 352 0.14 -2.30 -16.97
N ASP A 353 0.68 -1.70 -18.03
CA ASP A 353 2.12 -1.64 -18.29
C ASP A 353 2.87 -0.95 -17.13
N ALA A 354 2.36 0.18 -16.65
CA ALA A 354 2.91 0.91 -15.52
C ALA A 354 2.84 0.11 -14.19
N VAL A 355 1.81 -0.71 -14.01
CA VAL A 355 1.58 -1.50 -12.79
C VAL A 355 2.39 -2.81 -12.77
N THR A 356 2.52 -3.51 -13.90
CA THR A 356 3.04 -4.88 -13.91
C THR A 356 4.51 -5.01 -14.31
N ASN A 357 5.08 -4.06 -15.04
CA ASN A 357 6.47 -4.16 -15.50
C ASN A 357 7.46 -3.96 -14.36
N ASP A 358 8.61 -4.64 -14.44
CA ASP A 358 9.70 -4.53 -13.46
C ASP A 358 10.49 -3.22 -13.64
N ILE A 359 9.91 -2.14 -13.11
CA ILE A 359 10.44 -0.77 -13.25
C ILE A 359 11.25 -0.36 -12.00
N GLY A 360 11.01 -1.02 -10.86
CA GLY A 360 11.47 -0.62 -9.54
C GLY A 360 10.52 0.37 -8.85
N PRO A 361 10.99 1.08 -7.79
CA PRO A 361 10.24 2.14 -7.13
C PRO A 361 9.77 3.20 -8.13
N ARG A 362 8.49 3.58 -8.09
CA ARG A 362 7.93 4.51 -9.07
C ARG A 362 6.66 5.21 -8.65
N THR A 363 6.45 6.39 -9.21
CA THR A 363 5.19 7.13 -9.16
C THR A 363 4.51 7.06 -10.52
N ILE A 364 3.29 6.55 -10.55
CA ILE A 364 2.43 6.47 -11.73
C ILE A 364 1.57 7.73 -11.77
N VAL A 365 1.76 8.53 -12.82
CA VAL A 365 1.00 9.76 -13.11
C VAL A 365 0.15 9.56 -14.37
N PHE A 366 -0.84 10.43 -14.60
CA PHE A 366 -1.80 10.30 -15.70
C PHE A 366 -1.76 11.51 -16.64
N ASN A 367 -1.32 11.28 -17.87
CA ASN A 367 -1.36 12.27 -18.96
C ASN A 367 -2.63 12.16 -19.81
N THR A 368 -3.53 11.24 -19.46
CA THR A 368 -4.83 11.04 -20.10
C THR A 368 -5.92 10.87 -19.05
N SER A 369 -7.18 11.06 -19.43
CA SER A 369 -8.36 10.84 -18.61
C SER A 369 -9.40 10.03 -19.38
N GLY A 370 -10.37 9.44 -18.68
CA GLY A 370 -11.40 8.63 -19.31
C GLY A 370 -11.64 7.30 -18.60
N ILE A 371 -12.32 6.40 -19.31
CA ILE A 371 -12.57 5.04 -18.83
C ILE A 371 -11.46 4.11 -19.30
N ILE A 372 -10.79 3.45 -18.35
CA ILE A 372 -9.93 2.29 -18.61
C ILE A 372 -10.77 1.03 -18.43
N GLN A 373 -11.06 0.34 -19.52
CA GLN A 373 -11.76 -0.95 -19.47
C GLN A 373 -10.73 -2.07 -19.34
N LEU A 374 -10.68 -2.71 -18.18
CA LEU A 374 -9.77 -3.83 -17.94
C LEU A 374 -10.36 -5.14 -18.51
N ASN A 375 -9.51 -5.95 -19.13
CA ASN A 375 -9.90 -7.28 -19.61
C ASN A 375 -9.78 -8.36 -18.53
N SER A 376 -8.98 -8.10 -17.49
CA SER A 376 -8.71 -9.02 -16.38
C SER A 376 -8.23 -8.24 -15.15
N ARG A 377 -8.28 -8.89 -13.97
CA ARG A 377 -7.78 -8.32 -12.70
C ARG A 377 -6.38 -7.71 -12.89
N LEU A 378 -6.22 -6.48 -12.43
CA LEU A 378 -4.94 -5.78 -12.38
C LEU A 378 -4.47 -5.73 -10.92
N VAL A 379 -3.27 -6.23 -10.64
CA VAL A 379 -2.71 -6.29 -9.29
C VAL A 379 -1.38 -5.57 -9.24
N LEU A 380 -1.27 -4.60 -8.34
CA LEU A 380 -0.01 -3.96 -7.97
C LEU A 380 0.65 -4.78 -6.86
N SER A 381 1.64 -5.59 -7.23
CA SER A 381 2.37 -6.47 -6.30
C SER A 381 3.79 -6.02 -5.98
N GLN A 382 4.36 -5.12 -6.77
CA GLN A 382 5.71 -4.60 -6.53
C GLN A 382 5.71 -3.57 -5.39
N PRO A 383 6.79 -3.49 -4.60
CA PRO A 383 6.87 -2.53 -3.50
C PRO A 383 7.18 -1.12 -3.99
N TYR A 384 6.94 -0.13 -3.14
CA TYR A 384 7.33 1.28 -3.35
C TYR A 384 6.70 1.91 -4.60
N VAL A 385 5.37 1.84 -4.69
CA VAL A 385 4.63 2.39 -5.84
C VAL A 385 3.56 3.37 -5.39
N THR A 386 3.54 4.55 -6.00
CA THR A 386 2.43 5.52 -5.87
C THR A 386 1.60 5.50 -7.14
N VAL A 387 0.27 5.45 -7.03
CA VAL A 387 -0.68 5.71 -8.11
C VAL A 387 -1.41 7.01 -7.82
N ALA A 388 -1.07 8.07 -8.54
CA ALA A 388 -1.51 9.43 -8.27
C ALA A 388 -2.64 9.86 -9.22
N GLY A 389 -3.86 9.38 -8.99
CA GLY A 389 -5.02 9.68 -9.83
C GLY A 389 -5.38 11.16 -9.93
N GLN A 390 -4.98 11.97 -8.94
CA GLN A 390 -5.15 13.43 -8.93
C GLN A 390 -4.40 14.15 -10.06
N THR A 391 -3.45 13.50 -10.73
CA THR A 391 -2.69 14.10 -11.85
C THR A 391 -3.44 14.09 -13.19
N ALA A 392 -4.44 13.21 -13.32
CA ALA A 392 -5.22 13.08 -14.55
C ALA A 392 -5.89 14.42 -14.93
N PRO A 393 -6.08 14.72 -16.23
CA PRO A 393 -6.89 15.85 -16.65
C PRO A 393 -8.40 15.58 -16.50
N GLY A 394 -9.22 16.59 -16.79
CA GLY A 394 -10.67 16.44 -16.95
C GLY A 394 -11.34 15.82 -15.73
N LYS A 395 -12.11 14.75 -15.97
CA LYS A 395 -12.86 14.02 -14.92
C LYS A 395 -12.04 12.91 -14.24
N GLY A 396 -10.76 12.79 -14.57
CA GLY A 396 -9.88 11.76 -14.07
C GLY A 396 -10.12 10.38 -14.67
N ILE A 397 -9.71 9.35 -13.93
CA ILE A 397 -9.70 7.95 -14.37
C ILE A 397 -10.82 7.16 -13.70
N CYS A 398 -11.60 6.46 -14.53
CA CYS A 398 -12.55 5.45 -14.09
C CYS A 398 -12.15 4.08 -14.65
N ILE A 399 -11.87 3.13 -13.77
CA ILE A 399 -11.57 1.74 -14.10
C ILE A 399 -12.87 0.94 -14.07
N ARG A 400 -13.09 0.07 -15.06
CA ARG A 400 -14.28 -0.81 -15.11
C ARG A 400 -13.98 -2.22 -15.59
N SER A 401 -15.00 -3.09 -15.46
CA SER A 401 -15.06 -4.48 -15.95
C SER A 401 -14.15 -5.49 -15.24
N ALA A 402 -13.05 -5.07 -14.64
CA ALA A 402 -12.23 -5.92 -13.77
C ALA A 402 -11.63 -5.11 -12.60
N PRO A 403 -11.22 -5.77 -11.50
CA PRO A 403 -10.71 -5.10 -10.31
C PRO A 403 -9.30 -4.52 -10.50
N PHE A 404 -9.00 -3.50 -9.70
CA PHE A 404 -7.65 -2.99 -9.46
C PHE A 404 -7.29 -3.16 -7.97
N GLY A 405 -6.39 -4.10 -7.67
CA GLY A 405 -6.01 -4.47 -6.31
C GLY A 405 -4.54 -4.23 -6.01
N ILE A 406 -4.22 -4.12 -4.72
CA ILE A 406 -2.88 -3.90 -4.20
C ILE A 406 -2.53 -5.08 -3.30
N THR A 407 -1.40 -5.71 -3.58
CA THR A 407 -0.77 -6.72 -2.72
C THR A 407 0.68 -6.35 -2.38
N GLY A 408 1.21 -5.27 -2.97
CA GLY A 408 2.57 -4.79 -2.76
C GLY A 408 2.76 -4.13 -1.39
N ASN A 409 4.02 -4.03 -0.98
CA ASN A 409 4.40 -3.31 0.24
C ASN A 409 4.66 -1.82 -0.06
N ASP A 410 4.40 -0.94 0.90
CA ASP A 410 4.71 0.49 0.75
C ASP A 410 4.02 1.14 -0.47
N ALA A 411 2.77 0.75 -0.73
CA ALA A 411 1.97 1.28 -1.84
C ALA A 411 1.06 2.43 -1.40
N ILE A 412 0.92 3.43 -2.28
CA ILE A 412 0.00 4.56 -2.12
C ILE A 412 -0.92 4.58 -3.34
N VAL A 413 -2.24 4.64 -3.14
CA VAL A 413 -3.20 4.91 -4.23
C VAL A 413 -4.13 6.03 -3.82
N GLN A 414 -4.21 7.07 -4.65
CA GLN A 414 -5.05 8.23 -4.43
C GLN A 414 -5.92 8.55 -5.64
N ASN A 415 -7.16 9.01 -5.39
CA ASN A 415 -7.99 9.66 -6.40
C ASN A 415 -8.24 8.83 -7.66
N VAL A 416 -8.51 7.53 -7.49
CA VAL A 416 -8.90 6.62 -8.57
C VAL A 416 -10.33 6.11 -8.34
N ARG A 417 -11.08 5.92 -9.43
CA ARG A 417 -12.39 5.27 -9.38
C ARG A 417 -12.33 3.85 -9.91
N VAL A 418 -12.97 2.92 -9.21
CA VAL A 418 -13.28 1.58 -9.72
C VAL A 418 -14.80 1.39 -9.72
N ARG A 419 -15.38 1.35 -10.91
CA ARG A 419 -16.81 1.13 -11.13
C ARG A 419 -16.97 -0.13 -11.96
N LEU A 420 -17.03 -1.29 -11.31
CA LEU A 420 -16.88 -2.59 -11.98
C LEU A 420 -17.96 -2.83 -13.03
N GLY A 421 -19.24 -2.62 -12.67
CA GLY A 421 -20.40 -2.88 -13.50
C GLY A 421 -20.77 -4.37 -13.54
N GLY A 422 -21.93 -4.68 -14.13
CA GLY A 422 -22.38 -6.04 -14.36
C GLY A 422 -21.43 -6.85 -15.25
N GLY A 423 -21.35 -8.16 -15.02
CA GLY A 423 -20.44 -9.04 -15.74
C GLY A 423 -19.92 -10.19 -14.89
N ALA A 424 -18.61 -10.46 -15.00
CA ALA A 424 -17.94 -11.49 -14.21
C ALA A 424 -17.95 -11.11 -12.71
N THR A 425 -18.17 -12.10 -11.84
CA THR A 425 -18.10 -11.91 -10.39
C THR A 425 -16.69 -11.52 -9.97
N PHE A 426 -16.53 -10.25 -9.59
CA PHE A 426 -15.31 -9.71 -9.05
C PHE A 426 -15.57 -8.74 -7.90
N ASP A 427 -14.52 -8.56 -7.11
CA ASP A 427 -14.36 -7.44 -6.19
C ASP A 427 -14.12 -6.12 -6.93
N GLY A 428 -14.03 -5.00 -6.19
CA GLY A 428 -13.60 -3.70 -6.72
C GLY A 428 -12.11 -3.42 -6.55
N MET A 429 -11.73 -2.97 -5.34
CA MET A 429 -10.35 -2.68 -4.95
C MET A 429 -9.95 -3.46 -3.69
N GLY A 430 -8.67 -3.49 -3.37
CA GLY A 430 -8.26 -4.14 -2.13
C GLY A 430 -6.80 -3.95 -1.74
N LEU A 431 -6.51 -4.27 -0.49
CA LEU A 431 -5.17 -4.29 0.14
C LEU A 431 -4.81 -5.71 0.61
N THR A 432 -5.27 -6.73 -0.13
CA THR A 432 -5.08 -8.14 0.22
C THR A 432 -3.58 -8.48 0.28
N GLY A 433 -3.08 -8.92 1.43
CA GLY A 433 -1.66 -9.25 1.59
C GLY A 433 -0.70 -8.05 1.61
N ALA A 434 -1.20 -6.82 1.42
CA ALA A 434 -0.38 -5.62 1.39
C ALA A 434 0.17 -5.28 2.79
N ASN A 435 1.33 -4.64 2.85
CA ASN A 435 1.93 -4.15 4.09
C ASN A 435 2.36 -2.69 3.96
N ASN A 436 2.29 -1.93 5.05
CA ASN A 436 2.57 -0.50 5.11
C ASN A 436 1.98 0.24 3.90
N SER A 437 0.69 0.06 3.62
CA SER A 437 0.07 0.56 2.38
C SER A 437 -1.22 1.32 2.66
N ILE A 438 -1.50 2.31 1.82
CA ILE A 438 -2.63 3.24 2.00
C ILE A 438 -3.41 3.46 0.70
N ILE A 439 -4.74 3.39 0.82
CA ILE A 439 -5.69 3.87 -0.19
C ILE A 439 -6.42 5.07 0.40
N ASP A 440 -6.37 6.19 -0.30
CA ASP A 440 -6.96 7.47 0.11
C ASP A 440 -7.79 8.07 -1.03
N HIS A 441 -8.92 8.71 -0.69
CA HIS A 441 -9.78 9.42 -1.65
C HIS A 441 -10.09 8.62 -2.93
N CYS A 442 -10.44 7.35 -2.81
CA CYS A 442 -10.89 6.55 -3.96
C CYS A 442 -12.42 6.40 -3.95
N SER A 443 -12.99 6.03 -5.09
CA SER A 443 -14.41 5.68 -5.18
C SER A 443 -14.60 4.29 -5.77
N ILE A 444 -15.38 3.46 -5.09
CA ILE A 444 -15.62 2.07 -5.48
C ILE A 444 -17.12 1.82 -5.57
N SER A 445 -17.58 1.24 -6.68
CA SER A 445 -19.01 0.96 -6.86
C SER A 445 -19.32 -0.15 -7.85
N TRP A 446 -20.59 -0.58 -7.83
CA TRP A 446 -21.17 -1.50 -8.80
C TRP A 446 -20.41 -2.83 -8.91
N THR A 447 -19.88 -3.30 -7.79
CA THR A 447 -19.18 -4.60 -7.68
C THR A 447 -20.17 -5.72 -7.43
N ILE A 448 -19.80 -6.95 -7.78
CA ILE A 448 -20.70 -8.10 -7.70
C ILE A 448 -20.41 -8.96 -6.47
N ASP A 449 -19.14 -9.12 -6.08
CA ASP A 449 -18.77 -9.73 -4.79
C ASP A 449 -18.58 -8.61 -3.75
N GLU A 450 -17.35 -8.23 -3.40
CA GLU A 450 -17.09 -7.19 -2.40
C GLU A 450 -16.49 -5.93 -3.03
N SER A 451 -16.97 -4.73 -2.66
CA SER A 451 -16.34 -3.52 -3.20
C SER A 451 -14.90 -3.37 -2.75
N PHE A 452 -14.63 -3.65 -1.47
CA PHE A 452 -13.28 -3.58 -0.91
C PHE A 452 -12.88 -4.85 -0.15
N SER A 453 -11.65 -5.33 -0.35
CA SER A 453 -11.11 -6.48 0.40
C SER A 453 -9.68 -6.23 0.92
N SER A 454 -9.40 -6.53 2.18
CA SER A 454 -8.04 -6.43 2.74
C SER A 454 -7.61 -7.64 3.56
N ARG A 455 -8.14 -8.82 3.22
CA ARG A 455 -7.77 -10.08 3.87
C ARG A 455 -6.26 -10.28 3.86
N SER A 456 -5.71 -10.74 4.98
CA SER A 456 -4.26 -10.98 5.14
C SER A 456 -3.36 -9.76 4.91
N GLY A 457 -3.90 -8.54 4.81
CA GLY A 457 -3.10 -7.34 4.90
C GLY A 457 -2.37 -7.28 6.24
N LYS A 458 -1.32 -6.48 6.33
CA LYS A 458 -0.52 -6.30 7.55
C LYS A 458 -0.84 -4.94 8.16
N ASN A 459 0.04 -3.94 8.02
CA ASN A 459 -0.20 -2.57 8.47
C ASN A 459 -0.81 -1.75 7.32
N ILE A 460 -2.11 -1.45 7.37
CA ILE A 460 -2.79 -0.82 6.24
C ILE A 460 -3.75 0.29 6.66
N THR A 461 -4.00 1.24 5.75
CA THR A 461 -5.05 2.27 5.90
C THR A 461 -5.96 2.31 4.67
N LEU A 462 -7.27 2.35 4.90
CA LEU A 462 -8.27 2.84 3.96
C LEU A 462 -8.92 4.09 4.53
N GLN A 463 -8.69 5.23 3.87
CA GLN A 463 -9.22 6.51 4.33
C GLN A 463 -9.96 7.29 3.25
N ARG A 464 -10.95 8.07 3.69
CA ARG A 464 -11.70 9.05 2.86
C ARG A 464 -12.23 8.45 1.54
N THR A 465 -12.47 7.14 1.53
CA THR A 465 -12.92 6.41 0.35
C THR A 465 -14.44 6.29 0.36
N LEU A 466 -15.05 6.44 -0.81
CA LEU A 466 -16.48 6.26 -1.01
C LEU A 466 -16.72 4.87 -1.59
N ILE A 467 -17.42 4.02 -0.83
CA ILE A 467 -17.87 2.70 -1.26
C ILE A 467 -19.38 2.76 -1.43
N SER A 468 -19.90 2.50 -2.62
CA SER A 468 -21.34 2.63 -2.85
C SER A 468 -21.93 1.68 -3.86
N GLU A 469 -23.21 1.39 -3.70
CA GLU A 469 -24.02 0.67 -4.69
C GLU A 469 -23.34 -0.62 -5.19
N ALA A 470 -22.78 -1.43 -4.28
CA ALA A 470 -22.47 -2.82 -4.60
C ALA A 470 -23.75 -3.50 -5.13
N LEU A 471 -23.68 -4.12 -6.31
CA LEU A 471 -24.85 -4.57 -7.04
C LEU A 471 -25.51 -5.74 -6.30
N ASN A 472 -26.83 -5.65 -6.09
CA ASN A 472 -27.51 -6.52 -5.15
C ASN A 472 -27.82 -7.90 -5.73
N ALA A 473 -28.66 -8.01 -6.75
CA ALA A 473 -28.95 -9.28 -7.43
C ALA A 473 -28.31 -9.39 -8.82
N ALA A 474 -26.98 -9.29 -8.89
CA ALA A 474 -26.22 -9.14 -10.14
C ALA A 474 -25.67 -10.45 -10.75
N GLY A 475 -26.20 -11.62 -10.37
CA GLY A 475 -25.79 -12.91 -10.95
C GLY A 475 -24.43 -13.43 -10.46
N HIS A 476 -24.17 -13.32 -9.16
CA HIS A 476 -22.96 -13.83 -8.53
C HIS A 476 -22.75 -15.34 -8.80
N THR A 477 -21.58 -15.74 -9.33
CA THR A 477 -21.30 -17.11 -9.80
C THR A 477 -21.50 -18.20 -8.74
N ASN A 478 -21.21 -17.91 -7.47
CA ASN A 478 -21.32 -18.88 -6.38
C ASN A 478 -22.74 -19.04 -5.80
N TYR A 479 -23.73 -18.27 -6.27
CA TYR A 479 -25.07 -18.27 -5.69
C TYR A 479 -26.17 -18.42 -6.77
N PRO A 480 -27.36 -18.90 -6.40
CA PRO A 480 -28.51 -18.93 -7.31
C PRO A 480 -28.85 -17.52 -7.83
N ALA A 481 -29.36 -17.45 -9.06
CA ALA A 481 -29.83 -16.18 -9.65
C ALA A 481 -30.86 -15.48 -8.75
N GLY A 482 -30.75 -14.15 -8.64
CA GLY A 482 -31.61 -13.36 -7.75
C GLY A 482 -31.13 -13.28 -6.30
N THR A 483 -30.06 -14.00 -5.92
CA THR A 483 -29.48 -13.88 -4.58
C THR A 483 -28.91 -12.47 -4.38
N GLN A 484 -29.32 -11.83 -3.29
CA GLN A 484 -28.87 -10.52 -2.87
C GLN A 484 -27.46 -10.61 -2.24
N HIS A 485 -26.49 -9.93 -2.85
CA HIS A 485 -25.07 -9.95 -2.48
C HIS A 485 -24.39 -8.58 -2.68
N GLY A 486 -25.14 -7.48 -2.56
CA GLY A 486 -24.58 -6.12 -2.67
C GLY A 486 -23.73 -5.74 -1.46
N TYR A 487 -22.51 -6.27 -1.36
CA TYR A 487 -21.66 -6.17 -0.17
C TYR A 487 -20.54 -5.13 -0.29
N ALA A 488 -20.42 -4.28 0.73
CA ALA A 488 -19.45 -3.21 0.73
C ALA A 488 -18.02 -3.73 0.87
N ALA A 489 -17.70 -4.47 1.93
CA ALA A 489 -16.31 -4.84 2.17
C ALA A 489 -16.10 -6.04 3.09
N THR A 490 -14.99 -6.75 2.87
CA THR A 490 -14.37 -7.61 3.88
C THR A 490 -12.99 -7.11 4.28
N ILE A 491 -12.85 -6.68 5.52
CA ILE A 491 -11.64 -6.05 6.04
C ILE A 491 -10.84 -7.00 6.94
N GLY A 492 -9.54 -6.99 6.75
CA GLY A 492 -8.52 -7.68 7.52
C GLY A 492 -7.29 -6.79 7.74
N GLY A 493 -6.24 -7.37 8.31
CA GLY A 493 -5.04 -6.66 8.71
C GLY A 493 -4.37 -7.37 9.87
N ASP A 494 -3.04 -7.46 9.93
CA ASP A 494 -2.35 -7.60 11.23
C ASP A 494 -2.80 -6.45 12.11
N ILE A 495 -2.80 -5.22 11.55
CA ILE A 495 -3.57 -4.06 12.00
C ILE A 495 -4.06 -3.23 10.79
N GLY A 496 -5.37 -3.12 10.60
CA GLY A 496 -5.98 -2.28 9.57
C GLY A 496 -6.72 -1.06 10.15
N SER A 497 -6.43 0.14 9.63
CA SER A 497 -7.19 1.37 9.90
C SER A 497 -8.19 1.66 8.80
N PHE A 498 -9.46 1.79 9.15
CA PHE A 498 -10.57 2.09 8.24
C PHE A 498 -11.29 3.31 8.79
N HIS A 499 -11.02 4.49 8.22
CA HIS A 499 -11.54 5.73 8.81
C HIS A 499 -11.97 6.79 7.81
N HIS A 500 -12.95 7.60 8.21
CA HIS A 500 -13.54 8.66 7.38
C HIS A 500 -14.08 8.20 6.02
N ASN A 501 -14.44 6.92 5.90
CA ASN A 501 -15.03 6.39 4.67
C ASN A 501 -16.55 6.62 4.66
N LEU A 502 -17.13 6.70 3.47
CA LEU A 502 -18.58 6.66 3.25
C LEU A 502 -18.96 5.33 2.62
N LEU A 503 -19.79 4.55 3.30
CA LEU A 503 -20.40 3.34 2.79
C LEU A 503 -21.88 3.62 2.56
N ALA A 504 -22.28 3.89 1.32
CA ALA A 504 -23.64 4.30 0.99
C ALA A 504 -24.32 3.27 0.10
N HIS A 505 -25.57 2.92 0.37
CA HIS A 505 -26.36 2.11 -0.56
C HIS A 505 -25.76 0.72 -0.82
N ASN A 506 -25.12 0.11 0.19
CA ASN A 506 -24.64 -1.26 0.14
C ASN A 506 -25.54 -2.14 1.01
N TYR A 507 -26.08 -3.21 0.43
CA TYR A 507 -27.06 -4.08 1.07
C TYR A 507 -26.53 -4.76 2.34
N GLY A 508 -25.23 -5.04 2.42
CA GLY A 508 -24.62 -5.66 3.60
C GLY A 508 -23.11 -5.49 3.71
N ARG A 509 -22.53 -6.10 4.75
CA ARG A 509 -21.08 -6.09 5.04
C ARG A 509 -20.49 -4.68 5.07
N ASN A 510 -21.19 -3.77 5.74
CA ASN A 510 -20.78 -2.39 5.98
C ASN A 510 -19.80 -2.27 7.17
N TRP A 511 -19.28 -3.40 7.65
CA TRP A 511 -17.95 -3.94 7.35
C TRP A 511 -18.02 -5.44 7.63
N SER A 512 -17.46 -6.32 6.81
CA SER A 512 -17.26 -7.72 7.24
C SER A 512 -15.90 -7.86 7.90
N LEU A 513 -15.84 -8.32 9.14
CA LEU A 513 -14.62 -8.57 9.88
C LEU A 513 -14.01 -9.91 9.45
N GLY A 514 -12.83 -9.87 8.84
CA GLY A 514 -12.12 -11.02 8.29
C GLY A 514 -10.68 -11.12 8.80
N GLY A 515 -10.50 -11.15 10.12
CA GLY A 515 -9.18 -11.12 10.78
C GLY A 515 -8.30 -12.36 10.52
N GLY A 516 -8.90 -13.47 10.09
CA GLY A 516 -8.18 -14.70 9.78
C GLY A 516 -7.65 -15.41 11.04
N LEU A 517 -6.67 -16.28 10.84
CA LEU A 517 -6.03 -17.07 11.89
C LEU A 517 -4.51 -16.90 11.85
N ASP A 518 -3.89 -16.97 13.02
CA ASP A 518 -2.43 -17.04 13.13
C ASP A 518 -1.90 -18.46 12.87
N ALA A 519 -0.58 -18.64 12.97
CA ALA A 519 0.09 -19.91 12.72
C ALA A 519 -0.34 -21.04 13.69
N ASN A 520 -0.91 -20.70 14.85
CA ASN A 520 -1.37 -21.63 15.86
C ASN A 520 -2.88 -21.92 15.74
N ASN A 521 -3.53 -21.45 14.66
CA ASN A 521 -4.98 -21.49 14.47
C ASN A 521 -5.75 -20.70 15.52
N PHE A 522 -5.19 -19.60 16.02
CA PHE A 522 -5.90 -18.68 16.91
C PHE A 522 -6.44 -17.50 16.10
N PHE A 523 -7.57 -16.93 16.52
CA PHE A 523 -8.11 -15.71 15.90
C PHE A 523 -7.04 -14.62 15.83
N ALA A 524 -6.86 -14.09 14.63
CA ALA A 524 -5.92 -13.04 14.32
C ALA A 524 -6.63 -11.77 13.87
N GLY A 525 -5.81 -10.78 13.54
CA GLY A 525 -6.20 -9.51 12.96
C GLY A 525 -6.73 -8.48 13.95
N LYS A 526 -6.40 -7.22 13.66
CA LYS A 526 -6.80 -6.08 14.47
C LYS A 526 -7.38 -5.00 13.57
N MET A 527 -8.50 -4.40 13.97
CA MET A 527 -9.13 -3.35 13.17
C MET A 527 -9.39 -2.09 13.99
N ASP A 528 -8.98 -0.95 13.46
CA ASP A 528 -9.39 0.37 13.90
C ASP A 528 -10.43 0.92 12.93
N ILE A 529 -11.69 0.84 13.31
CA ILE A 529 -12.85 1.29 12.52
C ILE A 529 -13.35 2.57 13.16
N THR A 530 -12.87 3.72 12.66
CA THR A 530 -13.05 5.00 13.32
C THR A 530 -13.67 6.06 12.40
N ASN A 531 -14.69 6.78 12.86
CA ASN A 531 -15.29 7.90 12.13
C ASN A 531 -15.78 7.62 10.69
N ASN A 532 -16.23 6.39 10.41
CA ASN A 532 -16.89 6.08 9.14
C ASN A 532 -18.36 6.51 9.17
N VAL A 533 -18.89 6.81 7.99
CA VAL A 533 -20.32 7.04 7.76
C VAL A 533 -20.88 5.86 6.98
N VAL A 534 -21.93 5.24 7.51
CA VAL A 534 -22.67 4.19 6.81
C VAL A 534 -24.08 4.68 6.57
N TYR A 535 -24.54 4.64 5.32
CA TYR A 535 -25.86 5.11 4.93
C TYR A 535 -26.61 4.05 4.12
N ASN A 536 -27.87 3.80 4.49
CA ASN A 536 -28.80 2.93 3.78
C ASN A 536 -28.24 1.51 3.51
N TRP A 537 -28.42 0.62 4.48
CA TRP A 537 -28.07 -0.81 4.37
C TRP A 537 -29.32 -1.68 4.27
N GLY A 538 -29.18 -2.96 3.95
CA GLY A 538 -30.28 -3.91 3.92
C GLY A 538 -30.38 -4.70 5.23
N SER A 539 -30.12 -5.99 5.14
CA SER A 539 -30.23 -6.95 6.26
C SER A 539 -28.98 -7.07 7.12
N ARG A 540 -27.86 -6.42 6.73
CA ARG A 540 -26.55 -6.55 7.42
C ARG A 540 -25.81 -5.21 7.50
N THR A 541 -25.11 -4.98 8.60
CA THR A 541 -24.23 -3.82 8.84
C THR A 541 -22.79 -4.28 9.03
N THR A 542 -22.14 -4.01 10.16
CA THR A 542 -20.82 -4.55 10.50
C THR A 542 -20.96 -5.85 11.25
N ASP A 543 -20.41 -6.93 10.70
CA ASP A 543 -20.50 -8.28 11.28
C ASP A 543 -19.26 -9.14 10.95
N GLY A 544 -19.19 -10.36 11.49
CA GLY A 544 -18.03 -11.25 11.35
C GLY A 544 -17.12 -11.31 12.58
N GLY A 545 -15.91 -11.85 12.38
CA GLY A 545 -15.01 -12.25 13.45
C GLY A 545 -13.55 -11.82 13.26
N THR A 546 -12.95 -11.30 14.32
CA THR A 546 -11.54 -10.87 14.36
C THR A 546 -11.05 -10.78 15.81
N LYS A 547 -9.73 -10.77 16.02
CA LYS A 547 -9.16 -10.81 17.38
C LYS A 547 -9.52 -9.56 18.20
N GLU A 548 -9.23 -8.38 17.66
CA GLU A 548 -9.39 -7.09 18.37
C GLU A 548 -9.97 -6.01 17.45
N VAL A 549 -11.06 -5.36 17.88
CA VAL A 549 -11.68 -4.24 17.16
C VAL A 549 -11.74 -3.00 18.04
N ASN A 550 -11.22 -1.87 17.57
CA ASN A 550 -11.62 -0.56 18.03
C ASN A 550 -12.71 -0.03 17.09
N PHE A 551 -13.91 0.22 17.58
CA PHE A 551 -15.05 0.70 16.81
C PHE A 551 -15.56 2.03 17.39
N VAL A 552 -15.01 3.14 16.88
CA VAL A 552 -15.08 4.43 17.57
C VAL A 552 -15.66 5.55 16.70
N GLY A 553 -16.64 6.29 17.21
CA GLY A 553 -17.09 7.52 16.57
C GLY A 553 -17.74 7.34 15.19
N ASN A 554 -18.27 6.15 14.86
CA ASN A 554 -18.92 5.90 13.57
C ASN A 554 -20.37 6.38 13.56
N TYR A 555 -20.85 6.82 12.39
CA TYR A 555 -22.21 7.33 12.19
C TYR A 555 -22.98 6.43 11.21
N TYR A 556 -23.95 5.67 11.71
CA TYR A 556 -24.80 4.77 10.94
C TYR A 556 -26.15 5.44 10.71
N LYS A 557 -26.38 6.01 9.53
CA LYS A 557 -27.61 6.73 9.18
C LYS A 557 -28.65 5.79 8.56
N PRO A 558 -29.80 5.56 9.20
CA PRO A 558 -30.90 4.84 8.61
C PRO A 558 -31.31 5.40 7.24
N GLY A 559 -31.71 4.50 6.35
CA GLY A 559 -32.13 4.86 5.00
C GLY A 559 -33.36 4.08 4.52
N PRO A 560 -33.90 4.44 3.35
CA PRO A 560 -35.15 3.90 2.79
C PRO A 560 -35.18 2.39 2.53
N GLY A 561 -34.03 1.75 2.38
CA GLY A 561 -33.84 0.33 2.13
C GLY A 561 -33.50 -0.50 3.39
N MET A 562 -33.46 0.13 4.56
CA MET A 562 -33.10 -0.49 5.84
C MET A 562 -34.01 -1.62 6.26
N GLU A 563 -33.42 -2.79 6.54
CA GLU A 563 -34.10 -3.96 7.09
C GLU A 563 -33.60 -4.29 8.50
N LEU A 564 -32.27 -4.27 8.73
CA LEU A 564 -31.69 -4.46 10.06
C LEU A 564 -31.75 -3.16 10.86
N GLN A 565 -32.53 -3.15 11.94
CA GLN A 565 -32.87 -1.89 12.61
C GLN A 565 -31.98 -1.46 13.78
N GLN A 566 -31.27 -2.38 14.44
CA GLN A 566 -30.82 -2.12 15.81
C GLN A 566 -29.30 -2.07 16.02
N TYR A 567 -28.50 -2.73 15.19
CA TYR A 567 -27.08 -2.96 15.48
C TYR A 567 -26.16 -2.35 14.42
N ALA A 568 -25.20 -1.54 14.87
CA ALA A 568 -24.07 -1.11 14.04
C ALA A 568 -23.00 -2.21 13.98
N LEU A 569 -22.74 -2.89 15.11
CA LEU A 569 -21.73 -3.95 15.22
C LEU A 569 -22.32 -5.26 15.76
N THR A 570 -22.11 -6.36 15.05
CA THR A 570 -22.31 -7.72 15.54
C THR A 570 -20.96 -8.44 15.59
N MET A 571 -20.52 -8.91 16.76
CA MET A 571 -19.38 -9.81 16.87
C MET A 571 -19.85 -11.25 16.70
N ASP A 572 -19.44 -11.89 15.61
CA ASP A 572 -19.83 -13.27 15.29
C ASP A 572 -18.79 -14.27 15.80
N HIS A 573 -19.23 -15.15 16.70
CA HIS A 573 -18.46 -16.28 17.21
C HIS A 573 -18.98 -17.55 16.54
N GLU A 574 -18.36 -17.90 15.42
CA GLU A 574 -18.88 -18.89 14.48
C GLU A 574 -17.97 -20.12 14.28
N ASN A 575 -16.73 -20.04 14.76
CA ASN A 575 -15.73 -21.09 14.63
C ASN A 575 -15.11 -21.42 16.01
N ASP A 576 -14.83 -22.70 16.25
CA ASP A 576 -14.19 -23.20 17.47
C ASP A 576 -12.65 -23.16 17.34
N PHE A 577 -12.11 -21.97 17.05
CA PHE A 577 -10.68 -21.72 16.99
C PHE A 577 -10.17 -21.13 18.31
N GLY A 578 -8.86 -21.26 18.55
CA GLY A 578 -8.24 -20.70 19.75
C GLY A 578 -8.23 -19.17 19.75
N GLY A 579 -7.90 -18.57 20.89
CA GLY A 579 -7.84 -17.11 21.05
C GLY A 579 -9.20 -16.48 21.39
N MET A 580 -9.29 -15.17 21.20
CA MET A 580 -10.45 -14.36 21.59
C MET A 580 -10.85 -13.44 20.43
N GLN A 581 -12.13 -13.11 20.35
CA GLN A 581 -12.65 -12.08 19.45
C GLN A 581 -13.33 -11.00 20.29
N ARG A 582 -12.73 -9.82 20.38
CA ARG A 582 -13.19 -8.77 21.30
C ARG A 582 -13.26 -7.41 20.61
N ALA A 583 -14.15 -6.54 21.10
CA ALA A 583 -14.37 -5.21 20.56
C ALA A 583 -14.45 -4.14 21.65
N TYR A 584 -13.81 -3.00 21.41
CA TYR A 584 -14.04 -1.74 22.09
C TYR A 584 -15.03 -0.91 21.25
N PHE A 585 -16.18 -0.53 21.83
CA PHE A 585 -17.25 0.17 21.11
C PHE A 585 -17.58 1.47 21.85
N ASN A 586 -17.31 2.63 21.24
CA ASN A 586 -17.48 3.91 21.91
C ASN A 586 -17.82 5.08 20.98
N GLY A 587 -18.68 6.00 21.44
CA GLY A 587 -18.99 7.25 20.74
C GLY A 587 -19.72 7.10 19.39
N ASN A 588 -20.32 5.94 19.10
CA ASN A 588 -21.01 5.68 17.83
C ASN A 588 -22.46 6.21 17.89
N ILE A 589 -23.03 6.56 16.73
CA ILE A 589 -24.42 7.03 16.63
C ILE A 589 -25.16 6.26 15.54
N MET A 590 -26.40 5.87 15.85
CA MET A 590 -27.40 5.47 14.86
C MET A 590 -28.71 6.22 15.14
N PRO A 591 -29.02 7.31 14.41
CA PRO A 591 -30.17 8.16 14.70
C PRO A 591 -31.47 7.35 14.77
N GLY A 592 -32.27 7.58 15.81
CA GLY A 592 -33.52 6.84 16.06
C GLY A 592 -33.35 5.54 16.84
N TYR A 593 -32.12 5.06 17.07
CA TYR A 593 -31.86 3.78 17.73
C TYR A 593 -30.91 3.90 18.92
N PHE A 594 -29.72 4.46 18.73
CA PHE A 594 -28.74 4.67 19.81
C PHE A 594 -27.82 5.86 19.52
N ASN A 595 -27.21 6.38 20.59
CA ASN A 595 -26.27 7.47 20.58
C ASN A 595 -25.22 7.25 21.69
N GLU A 596 -24.38 8.24 21.95
CA GLU A 596 -23.26 8.18 22.89
C GLU A 596 -23.68 7.82 24.33
N THR A 597 -24.94 8.04 24.71
CA THR A 597 -25.45 7.77 26.07
C THR A 597 -25.96 6.34 26.28
N ASN A 598 -26.15 5.56 25.21
CA ASN A 598 -26.75 4.22 25.29
C ASN A 598 -26.11 3.22 24.31
N GLN A 599 -24.78 3.24 24.22
CA GLN A 599 -23.96 2.43 23.30
C GLN A 599 -24.28 0.93 23.27
N GLU A 600 -24.72 0.34 24.39
CA GLU A 600 -25.11 -1.08 24.47
C GLU A 600 -26.16 -1.48 23.43
N LEU A 601 -27.08 -0.57 23.08
CA LEU A 601 -28.14 -0.84 22.11
C LEU A 601 -27.60 -1.01 20.68
N GLY A 602 -26.43 -0.45 20.38
CA GLY A 602 -25.82 -0.44 19.06
C GLY A 602 -24.95 -1.66 18.73
N ARG A 603 -24.78 -2.58 19.69
CA ARG A 603 -23.86 -3.72 19.58
C ARG A 603 -24.49 -5.02 20.08
N ARG A 604 -24.06 -6.14 19.52
CA ARG A 604 -24.39 -7.49 20.02
C ARG A 604 -23.29 -8.50 19.72
N SER A 605 -23.31 -9.63 20.39
CA SER A 605 -22.58 -10.83 19.98
C SER A 605 -23.56 -11.91 19.52
N ARG A 606 -23.13 -12.76 18.60
CA ARG A 606 -23.91 -13.90 18.10
C ARG A 606 -23.04 -15.15 18.14
N LEU A 607 -23.48 -16.16 18.89
CA LEU A 607 -22.90 -17.49 18.90
C LEU A 607 -23.58 -18.33 17.82
N SER A 608 -22.80 -19.01 16.99
CA SER A 608 -23.30 -19.93 15.96
C SER A 608 -22.59 -21.28 16.04
N ASN A 609 -23.12 -22.31 15.37
CA ASN A 609 -22.47 -23.62 15.24
C ASN A 609 -22.13 -24.34 16.56
N GLY A 610 -22.85 -24.05 17.65
CA GLY A 610 -22.64 -24.67 18.95
C GLY A 610 -21.40 -24.17 19.73
N VAL A 611 -20.77 -23.09 19.26
CA VAL A 611 -19.61 -22.48 19.93
C VAL A 611 -20.01 -21.88 21.28
N THR A 612 -19.18 -22.09 22.30
CA THR A 612 -19.27 -21.41 23.60
C THR A 612 -18.01 -20.60 23.86
N ILE A 613 -18.16 -19.37 24.35
CA ILE A 613 -17.04 -18.51 24.74
C ILE A 613 -17.00 -18.31 26.26
N ASN A 614 -15.79 -18.15 26.81
CA ASN A 614 -15.55 -17.91 28.24
C ASN A 614 -14.86 -16.57 28.52
N TYR A 615 -14.86 -15.67 27.54
CA TYR A 615 -14.29 -14.33 27.61
C TYR A 615 -15.36 -13.27 27.30
N GLU A 616 -15.13 -12.05 27.76
CA GLU A 616 -15.99 -10.91 27.48
C GLU A 616 -15.78 -10.42 26.03
N THR A 617 -16.85 -10.33 25.25
CA THR A 617 -16.78 -9.84 23.87
C THR A 617 -16.54 -8.32 23.79
N PHE A 618 -17.10 -7.53 24.70
CA PHE A 618 -17.04 -6.06 24.62
C PHE A 618 -16.30 -5.44 25.80
N VAL A 619 -15.20 -4.74 25.53
CA VAL A 619 -14.32 -4.16 26.55
C VAL A 619 -14.50 -2.64 26.70
N THR A 620 -13.97 -2.06 27.77
CA THR A 620 -14.09 -0.62 28.09
C THR A 620 -12.87 0.21 27.72
N THR A 621 -11.79 -0.38 27.23
CA THR A 621 -10.56 0.31 26.82
C THR A 621 -10.15 -0.09 25.41
N PRO A 622 -9.62 0.83 24.58
CA PRO A 622 -9.04 0.48 23.29
C PRO A 622 -7.91 -0.54 23.42
N PHE A 623 -7.74 -1.40 22.42
CA PHE A 623 -6.69 -2.43 22.40
C PHE A 623 -5.31 -1.88 22.01
N PHE A 624 -5.30 -0.86 21.15
CA PHE A 624 -4.11 -0.24 20.57
C PHE A 624 -4.41 1.22 20.17
N PRO A 625 -3.39 2.08 19.99
CA PRO A 625 -3.56 3.46 19.53
C PRO A 625 -4.16 3.52 18.11
N SER A 626 -5.04 4.48 17.86
CA SER A 626 -5.70 4.61 16.54
C SER A 626 -4.79 5.28 15.48
N TYR A 627 -3.99 6.26 15.88
CA TYR A 627 -3.26 7.17 14.96
C TYR A 627 -4.17 7.89 13.94
N VAL A 628 -5.47 7.98 14.22
CA VAL A 628 -6.45 8.77 13.49
C VAL A 628 -6.86 9.94 14.38
N THR A 629 -6.92 11.14 13.81
CA THR A 629 -7.56 12.28 14.47
C THR A 629 -9.05 11.98 14.61
N THR A 630 -9.47 11.58 15.81
CA THR A 630 -10.86 11.15 16.07
C THR A 630 -11.77 12.35 16.36
N GLN A 631 -12.94 12.41 15.73
CA GLN A 631 -14.02 13.34 16.07
C GLN A 631 -15.22 12.60 16.71
N SER A 632 -16.17 13.36 17.25
CA SER A 632 -17.49 12.81 17.56
C SER A 632 -18.16 12.29 16.28
N ALA A 633 -19.00 11.26 16.38
CA ALA A 633 -19.69 10.69 15.22
C ALA A 633 -20.51 11.74 14.45
N ALA A 634 -21.14 12.69 15.15
CA ALA A 634 -21.89 13.77 14.53
C ALA A 634 -21.01 14.75 13.72
N ASN A 635 -19.78 15.03 14.15
CA ASN A 635 -18.86 15.88 13.38
C ASN A 635 -18.16 15.09 12.26
N ALA A 636 -17.81 13.83 12.52
CA ALA A 636 -17.30 12.91 11.50
C ALA A 636 -18.26 12.79 10.31
N TYR A 637 -19.57 12.66 10.57
CA TYR A 637 -20.61 12.70 9.53
C TYR A 637 -20.47 13.89 8.58
N LYS A 638 -20.23 15.09 9.13
CA LYS A 638 -20.14 16.33 8.35
C LYS A 638 -18.81 16.42 7.59
N ILE A 639 -17.71 15.99 8.22
CA ILE A 639 -16.38 15.97 7.61
C ILE A 639 -16.35 14.98 6.43
N VAL A 640 -16.80 13.75 6.64
CA VAL A 640 -16.83 12.71 5.60
C VAL A 640 -17.64 13.19 4.41
N LEU A 641 -18.86 13.71 4.61
CA LEU A 641 -19.68 14.20 3.50
C LEU A 641 -19.13 15.45 2.80
N SER A 642 -18.07 16.06 3.34
CA SER A 642 -17.39 17.21 2.73
C SER A 642 -16.10 16.83 1.99
N ASP A 643 -15.54 15.64 2.25
CA ASP A 643 -14.20 15.22 1.86
C ASP A 643 -14.09 13.68 1.78
N VAL A 644 -14.86 13.07 0.88
CA VAL A 644 -14.87 11.62 0.66
C VAL A 644 -14.99 11.30 -0.83
N GLY A 645 -14.41 10.17 -1.23
CA GLY A 645 -14.38 9.70 -2.61
C GLY A 645 -13.20 10.24 -3.40
N CYS A 646 -13.16 9.95 -4.69
CA CYS A 646 -12.27 10.58 -5.65
C CYS A 646 -12.69 12.04 -5.82
N THR A 647 -12.02 12.93 -5.09
CA THR A 647 -12.31 14.37 -5.05
C THR A 647 -11.51 15.14 -6.09
N GLN A 648 -10.41 14.56 -6.56
CA GLN A 648 -9.54 15.12 -7.59
C GLN A 648 -9.46 14.18 -8.80
N PRO A 649 -9.42 14.71 -10.04
CA PRO A 649 -9.49 16.13 -10.38
C PRO A 649 -10.88 16.76 -10.21
N GLU A 650 -11.91 15.92 -10.14
CA GLU A 650 -13.30 16.32 -9.94
C GLU A 650 -14.03 15.22 -9.17
N LEU A 651 -15.03 15.57 -8.36
CA LEU A 651 -16.00 14.65 -7.77
C LEU A 651 -17.16 14.38 -8.76
N ASP A 652 -17.29 13.16 -9.29
CA ASP A 652 -18.28 12.82 -10.34
C ASP A 652 -19.76 12.88 -9.88
N ASN A 653 -20.70 12.78 -10.82
CA ASN A 653 -22.13 12.96 -10.50
C ASN A 653 -22.65 11.84 -9.59
N HIS A 654 -22.14 10.61 -9.73
CA HIS A 654 -22.49 9.50 -8.86
C HIS A 654 -22.05 9.77 -7.43
N ASP A 655 -20.80 10.17 -7.18
CA ASP A 655 -20.33 10.45 -5.83
C ASP A 655 -21.06 11.66 -5.23
N GLN A 656 -21.34 12.68 -6.04
CA GLN A 656 -22.20 13.81 -5.64
C GLN A 656 -23.61 13.35 -5.25
N ARG A 657 -24.20 12.40 -5.98
CA ARG A 657 -25.50 11.80 -5.68
C ARG A 657 -25.46 11.03 -4.36
N MET A 658 -24.44 10.22 -4.12
CA MET A 658 -24.27 9.47 -2.86
C MET A 658 -24.19 10.41 -1.65
N ILE A 659 -23.44 11.50 -1.75
CA ILE A 659 -23.38 12.52 -0.68
C ILE A 659 -24.74 13.20 -0.50
N THR A 660 -25.40 13.60 -1.59
CA THR A 660 -26.71 14.28 -1.54
C THR A 660 -27.80 13.40 -0.95
N GLU A 661 -27.86 12.13 -1.34
CA GLU A 661 -28.82 11.15 -0.82
C GLU A 661 -28.54 10.83 0.65
N THR A 662 -27.26 10.72 1.02
CA THR A 662 -26.86 10.56 2.43
C THR A 662 -27.31 11.76 3.27
N LEU A 663 -27.11 13.00 2.80
CA LEU A 663 -27.60 14.20 3.47
C LEU A 663 -29.12 14.20 3.60
N GLY A 664 -29.82 13.93 2.51
CA GLY A 664 -31.28 13.98 2.43
C GLY A 664 -31.99 12.83 3.14
N GLY A 665 -31.33 11.69 3.37
CA GLY A 665 -32.03 10.47 3.78
C GLY A 665 -32.94 9.94 2.68
N THR A 666 -32.56 10.17 1.42
CA THR A 666 -33.32 9.84 0.23
C THR A 666 -32.64 8.73 -0.58
N TYR A 667 -33.30 8.30 -1.65
CA TYR A 667 -32.77 7.39 -2.65
C TYR A 667 -33.32 7.81 -4.01
N SER A 668 -32.55 7.62 -5.08
CA SER A 668 -33.04 7.83 -6.46
C SER A 668 -33.12 6.53 -7.27
N VAL A 669 -32.41 5.49 -6.86
CA VAL A 669 -32.29 4.22 -7.58
C VAL A 669 -33.08 3.12 -6.88
N THR A 670 -33.75 2.27 -7.65
CA THR A 670 -34.44 1.07 -7.16
C THR A 670 -33.96 -0.12 -7.97
N GLY A 671 -33.57 -1.21 -7.31
CA GLY A 671 -33.11 -2.42 -7.98
C GLY A 671 -34.17 -2.98 -8.93
N SER A 672 -33.80 -3.19 -10.20
CA SER A 672 -34.74 -3.63 -11.24
C SER A 672 -35.25 -5.07 -11.05
N VAL A 673 -34.56 -5.90 -10.28
CA VAL A 673 -34.92 -7.29 -10.00
C VAL A 673 -35.54 -7.43 -8.61
N THR A 674 -34.91 -6.83 -7.61
CA THR A 674 -35.27 -6.98 -6.19
C THR A 674 -36.31 -5.96 -5.73
N GLY A 675 -36.49 -4.86 -6.46
CA GLY A 675 -37.36 -3.74 -6.08
C GLY A 675 -36.89 -2.98 -4.85
N LYS A 676 -35.63 -3.17 -4.42
CA LYS A 676 -35.13 -2.59 -3.17
C LYS A 676 -34.61 -1.16 -3.38
N LYS A 677 -34.91 -0.31 -2.40
CA LYS A 677 -34.67 1.14 -2.46
C LYS A 677 -33.21 1.46 -2.17
N GLY A 678 -32.54 2.02 -3.18
CA GLY A 678 -31.14 2.38 -3.10
C GLY A 678 -30.20 1.18 -3.15
N PHE A 679 -30.59 0.06 -3.74
CA PHE A 679 -29.70 -1.07 -4.02
C PHE A 679 -29.90 -1.49 -5.48
N PRO A 680 -29.10 -0.98 -6.43
CA PRO A 680 -29.19 -1.38 -7.83
C PRO A 680 -28.89 -2.88 -7.99
N ASP A 681 -29.57 -3.55 -8.91
CA ASP A 681 -29.27 -4.93 -9.30
C ASP A 681 -28.36 -4.97 -10.53
N ASN A 682 -28.31 -3.87 -11.29
CA ASN A 682 -27.38 -3.61 -12.37
C ASN A 682 -27.02 -2.11 -12.41
N GLU A 683 -25.85 -1.74 -12.92
CA GLU A 683 -25.44 -0.33 -13.04
C GLU A 683 -26.41 0.49 -13.91
N ALA A 684 -27.12 -0.14 -14.85
CA ALA A 684 -28.14 0.50 -15.66
C ALA A 684 -29.33 1.03 -14.84
N ASP A 685 -29.60 0.48 -13.65
CA ASP A 685 -30.62 1.00 -12.73
C ASP A 685 -30.27 2.43 -12.25
N ALA A 686 -28.97 2.77 -12.25
CA ALA A 686 -28.43 4.08 -11.92
C ALA A 686 -28.15 4.96 -13.17
N GLY A 687 -28.52 4.50 -14.36
CA GLY A 687 -28.23 5.18 -15.63
C GLY A 687 -26.89 4.79 -16.28
N GLY A 688 -26.17 3.83 -15.70
CA GLY A 688 -24.89 3.35 -16.21
C GLY A 688 -23.72 4.31 -15.99
N TYR A 689 -22.65 4.10 -16.76
CA TYR A 689 -21.46 4.95 -16.70
C TYR A 689 -21.76 6.36 -17.21
N GLU A 690 -21.32 7.36 -16.46
CA GLU A 690 -21.33 8.75 -16.91
C GLU A 690 -20.44 8.96 -18.13
N ASN A 691 -20.59 10.11 -18.80
CA ASN A 691 -19.58 10.52 -19.78
C ASN A 691 -18.26 10.84 -19.06
N TYR A 692 -17.18 10.20 -19.53
CA TYR A 692 -15.80 10.39 -19.09
C TYR A 692 -14.98 10.79 -20.33
N PRO A 693 -14.83 12.11 -20.59
CA PRO A 693 -14.16 12.59 -21.80
C PRO A 693 -12.70 12.15 -21.84
N VAL A 694 -12.20 11.85 -23.04
CA VAL A 694 -10.79 11.49 -23.24
C VAL A 694 -9.99 12.76 -23.48
N ILE A 695 -9.40 13.28 -22.40
CA ILE A 695 -8.54 14.45 -22.46
C ILE A 695 -7.09 14.01 -22.33
N ASN A 696 -6.25 14.41 -23.29
CA ASN A 696 -4.80 14.18 -23.26
C ASN A 696 -4.06 15.48 -22.97
N ARG A 697 -3.03 15.39 -22.12
CA ARG A 697 -2.07 16.48 -21.90
C ARG A 697 -1.31 16.78 -23.19
N ALA A 698 -1.00 18.05 -23.42
CA ALA A 698 -0.10 18.46 -24.48
C ALA A 698 1.32 17.93 -24.23
N ALA A 699 2.08 17.67 -25.30
CA ALA A 699 3.45 17.15 -25.20
C ALA A 699 4.40 18.10 -24.45
N ASN A 700 4.07 19.38 -24.36
CA ASN A 700 4.80 20.40 -23.60
C ASN A 700 4.14 20.71 -22.24
N TRP A 701 3.28 19.83 -21.73
CA TRP A 701 2.75 19.94 -20.36
C TRP A 701 3.83 19.63 -19.33
N ASP A 702 4.60 18.58 -19.59
CA ASP A 702 5.73 18.06 -18.83
C ASP A 702 6.74 17.63 -19.91
N SER A 703 7.74 18.51 -20.16
CA SER A 703 8.60 18.41 -21.36
C SER A 703 9.65 17.31 -21.25
N ASP A 704 10.09 16.97 -20.04
CA ASP A 704 11.12 15.97 -19.76
C ASP A 704 10.55 14.65 -19.17
N ASN A 705 9.26 14.62 -18.88
CA ASN A 705 8.51 13.47 -18.37
C ASN A 705 8.97 13.04 -16.97
N ASP A 706 9.35 14.00 -16.13
CA ASP A 706 9.79 13.77 -14.77
C ASP A 706 8.62 13.77 -13.75
N GLY A 707 7.39 14.01 -14.22
CA GLY A 707 6.16 14.05 -13.41
C GLY A 707 5.78 15.43 -12.91
N LEU A 708 6.62 16.44 -13.09
CA LEU A 708 6.36 17.83 -12.78
C LEU A 708 5.94 18.56 -14.06
N PRO A 709 4.78 19.23 -14.08
CA PRO A 709 4.42 20.01 -15.25
C PRO A 709 5.26 21.29 -15.33
N ASN A 710 5.60 21.72 -16.55
CA ASN A 710 6.44 22.89 -16.82
C ASN A 710 6.00 24.15 -16.06
N TRP A 711 4.70 24.33 -15.82
CA TRP A 711 4.19 25.47 -15.04
C TRP A 711 4.58 25.38 -13.56
N TRP A 712 4.54 24.19 -12.96
CA TRP A 712 4.92 23.95 -11.58
C TRP A 712 6.40 24.23 -11.41
N GLU A 713 7.18 23.66 -12.30
CA GLU A 713 8.62 23.79 -12.34
C GLU A 713 9.08 25.23 -12.55
N THR A 714 8.43 25.95 -13.46
CA THR A 714 8.71 27.39 -13.66
C THR A 714 8.46 28.19 -12.39
N ILE A 715 7.42 27.85 -11.62
CA ILE A 715 7.12 28.55 -10.35
C ILE A 715 8.10 28.15 -9.25
N LYS A 716 8.49 26.87 -9.18
CA LYS A 716 9.37 26.32 -8.14
C LYS A 716 10.86 26.51 -8.42
N GLY A 717 11.22 26.82 -9.67
CA GLY A 717 12.59 26.95 -10.13
C GLY A 717 13.31 25.60 -10.31
N THR A 718 12.58 24.55 -10.70
CA THR A 718 13.14 23.25 -11.09
C THR A 718 13.43 23.20 -12.61
N ASN A 719 13.94 22.08 -13.11
CA ASN A 719 14.49 22.01 -14.45
C ASN A 719 13.50 21.43 -15.46
N VAL A 720 12.83 22.30 -16.23
CA VAL A 720 11.85 21.93 -17.28
C VAL A 720 12.36 21.13 -18.48
N ASN A 721 13.64 20.76 -18.49
CA ASN A 721 14.28 19.99 -19.57
C ASN A 721 15.36 19.04 -19.02
N SER A 722 15.07 18.33 -17.93
CA SER A 722 15.91 17.23 -17.46
C SER A 722 16.15 16.19 -18.55
N ALA A 723 17.29 15.49 -18.49
CA ALA A 723 17.60 14.46 -19.47
C ALA A 723 16.59 13.31 -19.36
N ASN A 724 16.23 12.66 -20.47
CA ASN A 724 15.27 11.57 -20.44
C ASN A 724 15.67 10.46 -19.44
N GLY A 725 14.80 10.20 -18.46
CA GLY A 725 15.03 9.23 -17.39
C GLY A 725 15.85 9.77 -16.20
N ASP A 726 16.19 11.06 -16.21
CA ASP A 726 16.69 11.79 -15.05
C ASP A 726 15.50 12.29 -14.23
N PHE A 727 15.44 11.85 -12.97
CA PHE A 727 14.41 12.23 -12.00
C PHE A 727 15.06 12.92 -10.79
N SER A 728 16.29 13.43 -10.93
CA SER A 728 17.07 13.91 -9.79
C SER A 728 16.48 15.19 -9.19
N ASP A 729 15.87 16.06 -9.99
CA ASP A 729 15.20 17.27 -9.53
C ASP A 729 13.78 17.00 -9.03
N SER A 730 12.98 16.16 -9.69
CA SER A 730 11.69 15.72 -9.14
C SER A 730 11.83 14.93 -7.82
N ASN A 731 12.94 14.23 -7.61
CA ASN A 731 13.27 13.56 -6.36
C ASN A 731 14.08 14.41 -5.37
N LEU A 732 14.41 15.65 -5.71
CA LEU A 732 15.16 16.52 -4.81
C LEU A 732 14.25 16.95 -3.64
N ASP A 733 14.80 16.90 -2.43
CA ASP A 733 14.25 17.46 -1.20
C ASP A 733 15.31 18.42 -0.63
N ALA A 734 15.27 19.68 -1.07
CA ALA A 734 16.30 20.66 -0.75
C ALA A 734 16.18 21.21 0.68
N ASN A 735 14.98 21.18 1.27
CA ASN A 735 14.71 21.68 2.63
C ASN A 735 14.79 20.57 3.69
N LEU A 736 14.96 19.31 3.28
CA LEU A 736 15.10 18.12 4.12
C LEU A 736 13.88 17.88 5.03
N ASP A 737 12.68 18.17 4.53
CA ASP A 737 11.42 17.94 5.26
C ASP A 737 10.82 16.53 5.04
N GLY A 738 11.46 15.75 4.17
CA GLY A 738 11.12 14.37 3.84
C GLY A 738 10.24 14.24 2.61
N TYR A 739 9.84 15.34 1.97
CA TYR A 739 9.04 15.37 0.76
C TYR A 739 9.85 15.88 -0.44
N THR A 740 9.79 15.17 -1.56
CA THR A 740 10.45 15.62 -2.79
C THR A 740 9.64 16.68 -3.51
N ASN A 741 10.24 17.36 -4.50
CA ASN A 741 9.51 18.28 -5.38
C ASN A 741 8.26 17.62 -6.01
N LEU A 742 8.34 16.33 -6.38
CA LEU A 742 7.19 15.56 -6.85
C LEU A 742 6.13 15.35 -5.75
N ASP A 743 6.51 15.01 -4.52
CA ASP A 743 5.55 14.90 -3.41
C ASP A 743 4.80 16.22 -3.18
N GLU A 744 5.51 17.36 -3.22
CA GLU A 744 4.89 18.68 -3.07
C GLU A 744 3.84 18.94 -4.16
N TYR A 745 4.15 18.59 -5.41
CA TYR A 745 3.21 18.72 -6.53
C TYR A 745 1.98 17.83 -6.35
N LEU A 746 2.20 16.55 -6.03
CA LEU A 746 1.11 15.58 -5.81
C LEU A 746 0.21 16.00 -4.64
N GLN A 747 0.79 16.57 -3.59
CA GLN A 747 0.06 17.09 -2.44
C GLN A 747 -0.70 18.39 -2.76
N TRP A 748 -0.18 19.23 -3.65
CA TRP A 748 -0.90 20.40 -4.13
C TRP A 748 -2.12 19.97 -4.96
N MET A 749 -1.93 18.99 -5.85
CA MET A 749 -2.98 18.43 -6.72
C MET A 749 -4.05 17.64 -5.97
N SER A 750 -3.72 17.05 -4.81
CA SER A 750 -4.68 16.27 -4.00
C SER A 750 -5.67 17.15 -3.21
N LEU A 751 -5.40 18.44 -3.07
CA LEU A 751 -6.25 19.40 -2.37
C LEU A 751 -7.12 20.20 -3.35
N PRO A 752 -8.25 20.80 -2.90
CA PRO A 752 -9.05 21.69 -3.73
C PRO A 752 -8.19 22.80 -4.34
N HIS A 753 -8.17 22.88 -5.67
CA HIS A 753 -7.35 23.83 -6.40
C HIS A 753 -8.14 24.51 -7.53
N TYR A 754 -7.78 25.76 -7.81
CA TYR A 754 -8.40 26.59 -8.85
C TYR A 754 -7.35 27.35 -9.65
N GLU A 755 -7.67 27.70 -10.89
CA GLU A 755 -6.79 28.51 -11.74
C GLU A 755 -7.29 29.95 -11.89
N SER A 756 -6.34 30.87 -12.06
CA SER A 756 -6.55 32.24 -12.51
C SER A 756 -5.57 32.55 -13.65
N PRO A 757 -5.85 32.10 -14.88
CA PRO A 757 -4.87 32.17 -15.97
C PRO A 757 -4.45 33.60 -16.33
N THR A 758 -5.31 34.58 -16.07
CA THR A 758 -5.09 36.01 -16.35
C THR A 758 -4.77 36.84 -15.09
N GLY A 759 -4.57 36.18 -13.94
CA GLY A 759 -4.35 36.85 -12.65
C GLY A 759 -5.59 37.57 -12.10
N ASN A 760 -6.75 37.34 -12.70
CA ASN A 760 -8.02 37.92 -12.29
C ASN A 760 -8.58 37.30 -11.01
N LYS A 761 -9.56 37.97 -10.41
CA LYS A 761 -10.28 37.50 -9.22
C LYS A 761 -11.02 36.18 -9.50
N VAL A 762 -10.86 35.20 -8.62
CA VAL A 762 -11.54 33.90 -8.66
C VAL A 762 -12.60 33.85 -7.56
N SER A 763 -13.79 33.35 -7.87
CA SER A 763 -14.89 33.19 -6.90
C SER A 763 -15.06 31.72 -6.55
N ILE A 764 -14.80 31.38 -5.29
CA ILE A 764 -14.77 29.99 -4.83
C ILE A 764 -15.90 29.77 -3.82
N ASN A 765 -16.89 28.94 -4.17
CA ASN A 765 -17.95 28.57 -3.25
C ASN A 765 -17.43 27.51 -2.26
N ILE A 766 -17.17 27.92 -1.02
CA ILE A 766 -16.64 27.06 0.04
C ILE A 766 -17.72 26.18 0.69
N GLN A 767 -19.01 26.47 0.49
CA GLN A 767 -20.10 25.56 0.86
C GLN A 767 -20.06 24.26 0.03
N LYS A 768 -19.65 24.32 -1.24
CA LYS A 768 -19.40 23.12 -2.07
C LYS A 768 -18.24 22.27 -1.54
N LEU A 769 -17.32 22.85 -0.78
CA LEU A 769 -16.18 22.17 -0.13
C LEU A 769 -16.48 21.79 1.33
N SER A 770 -17.69 22.08 1.82
CA SER A 770 -18.15 21.79 3.19
C SER A 770 -19.58 21.24 3.20
N LYS A 771 -19.92 20.40 2.21
CA LYS A 771 -21.29 19.91 1.94
C LYS A 771 -21.97 19.26 3.15
N GLY A 772 -21.20 18.66 4.05
CA GLY A 772 -21.73 18.04 5.27
C GLY A 772 -22.27 19.02 6.31
N PHE A 773 -21.89 20.30 6.23
CA PHE A 773 -22.35 21.37 7.12
C PHE A 773 -23.54 22.08 6.48
N THR A 774 -24.76 21.74 6.91
CA THR A 774 -26.00 22.14 6.22
C THR A 774 -26.88 23.14 6.97
N SER A 775 -26.63 23.41 8.24
CA SER A 775 -27.51 24.24 9.07
C SER A 775 -26.71 25.17 9.99
N GLY A 776 -27.08 26.46 9.99
CA GLY A 776 -26.50 27.46 10.89
C GLY A 776 -24.99 27.60 10.73
N VAL A 777 -24.50 27.59 9.49
CA VAL A 777 -23.07 27.62 9.17
C VAL A 777 -22.52 29.05 9.21
N SER A 778 -21.28 29.15 9.67
CA SER A 778 -20.45 30.35 9.62
C SER A 778 -19.07 29.99 9.06
N TYR A 779 -18.44 30.94 8.38
CA TYR A 779 -17.16 30.76 7.75
C TYR A 779 -16.14 31.77 8.26
N ALA A 780 -14.88 31.33 8.36
CA ALA A 780 -13.73 32.17 8.61
C ALA A 780 -12.61 31.86 7.60
N VAL A 781 -11.86 32.88 7.20
CA VAL A 781 -10.70 32.74 6.30
C VAL A 781 -9.41 33.06 7.06
N SER A 782 -8.36 32.28 6.82
CA SER A 782 -7.05 32.44 7.46
C SER A 782 -5.93 31.99 6.52
N ASN A 783 -4.66 32.20 6.93
CA ASN A 783 -3.47 31.72 6.22
C ASN A 783 -3.47 32.05 4.72
N VAL A 784 -3.82 33.29 4.38
CA VAL A 784 -3.83 33.76 2.99
C VAL A 784 -2.39 33.93 2.51
N VAL A 785 -2.06 33.33 1.37
CA VAL A 785 -0.73 33.34 0.76
C VAL A 785 -0.84 33.86 -0.67
N ASN A 786 0.00 34.84 -1.03
CA ASN A 786 0.14 35.40 -2.39
C ASN A 786 -1.18 35.89 -3.03
N GLY A 787 -2.06 36.47 -2.22
CA GLY A 787 -3.34 37.01 -2.68
C GLY A 787 -4.08 37.75 -1.57
N ASN A 788 -5.24 38.28 -1.93
CA ASN A 788 -6.24 38.80 -1.00
C ASN A 788 -7.49 37.93 -1.07
N ALA A 789 -7.99 37.47 0.07
CA ALA A 789 -9.18 36.61 0.16
C ALA A 789 -10.30 37.34 0.92
N VAL A 790 -11.38 37.67 0.22
CA VAL A 790 -12.55 38.34 0.80
C VAL A 790 -13.70 37.36 0.89
N LEU A 791 -14.17 37.09 2.12
CA LEU A 791 -15.33 36.24 2.36
C LEU A 791 -16.61 37.04 2.16
N VAL A 792 -17.45 36.59 1.22
CA VAL A 792 -18.78 37.12 0.93
C VAL A 792 -19.78 35.99 1.09
N SER A 793 -20.39 35.87 2.28
CA SER A 793 -21.27 34.75 2.65
C SER A 793 -20.53 33.39 2.58
N ASP A 794 -20.82 32.58 1.58
CA ASP A 794 -20.27 31.24 1.32
C ASP A 794 -19.30 31.22 0.13
N VAL A 795 -18.95 32.40 -0.38
CA VAL A 795 -18.01 32.58 -1.48
C VAL A 795 -16.78 33.32 -0.98
N VAL A 796 -15.60 32.78 -1.27
CA VAL A 796 -14.33 33.49 -1.11
C VAL A 796 -13.94 34.07 -2.46
N GLU A 797 -13.87 35.39 -2.52
CA GLU A 797 -13.30 36.12 -3.64
C GLU A 797 -11.79 36.24 -3.44
N PHE A 798 -11.01 35.43 -4.16
CA PHE A 798 -9.56 35.44 -4.10
C PHE A 798 -8.98 36.25 -5.26
N THR A 799 -8.17 37.27 -4.96
CA THR A 799 -7.44 38.05 -5.97
C THR A 799 -5.94 37.78 -5.83
N PRO A 800 -5.30 37.11 -6.80
CA PRO A 800 -3.85 36.88 -6.77
C PRO A 800 -3.07 38.20 -6.77
N THR A 801 -1.93 38.26 -6.08
CA THR A 801 -1.03 39.43 -6.11
C THR A 801 -0.01 39.37 -7.24
N ALA A 802 0.28 38.18 -7.78
CA ALA A 802 1.23 37.94 -8.86
C ALA A 802 0.92 36.61 -9.57
N ASN A 803 1.66 36.29 -10.62
CA ASN A 803 1.71 34.94 -11.17
C ASN A 803 2.41 34.00 -10.17
N GLY A 804 1.97 32.74 -10.11
CA GLY A 804 2.50 31.74 -9.19
C GLY A 804 1.43 31.06 -8.34
N LEU A 805 1.85 30.43 -7.24
CA LEU A 805 0.97 29.73 -6.30
C LEU A 805 0.43 30.67 -5.22
N GLY A 806 -0.88 30.65 -5.03
CA GLY A 806 -1.58 31.27 -3.90
C GLY A 806 -2.40 30.24 -3.14
N SER A 807 -2.84 30.59 -1.92
CA SER A 807 -3.76 29.75 -1.16
C SER A 807 -4.46 30.53 -0.06
N PHE A 808 -5.50 29.93 0.51
CA PHE A 808 -6.08 30.33 1.78
C PHE A 808 -6.64 29.10 2.51
N ASN A 809 -6.80 29.21 3.82
CA ASN A 809 -7.57 28.26 4.60
C ASN A 809 -8.96 28.83 4.85
N PHE A 810 -10.00 27.99 4.78
CA PHE A 810 -11.30 28.32 5.35
C PHE A 810 -11.65 27.34 6.48
N THR A 811 -12.32 27.87 7.50
CA THR A 811 -12.93 27.09 8.59
C THR A 811 -14.43 27.25 8.52
N VAL A 812 -15.16 26.15 8.47
CA VAL A 812 -16.62 26.11 8.63
C VAL A 812 -16.94 25.76 10.09
N THR A 813 -17.92 26.42 10.69
CA THR A 813 -18.44 26.07 12.01
C THR A 813 -19.97 26.17 12.01
N ASP A 814 -20.64 25.14 12.48
CA ASP A 814 -22.09 25.13 12.59
C ASP A 814 -22.60 25.45 14.01
N ASN A 815 -23.92 25.55 14.15
CA ASN A 815 -24.58 25.89 15.41
C ASN A 815 -24.44 24.82 16.51
N THR A 816 -23.96 23.62 16.19
CA THR A 816 -23.65 22.56 17.16
C THR A 816 -22.19 22.60 17.63
N GLY A 817 -21.39 23.55 17.10
CA GLY A 817 -19.96 23.66 17.37
C GLY A 817 -19.10 22.70 16.55
N GLY A 818 -19.70 21.95 15.62
CA GLY A 818 -18.95 21.11 14.68
C GLY A 818 -18.10 21.99 13.77
N THR A 819 -16.87 21.55 13.46
CA THR A 819 -15.92 22.35 12.71
C THR A 819 -15.07 21.50 11.76
N MET A 820 -14.64 22.13 10.66
CA MET A 820 -13.70 21.59 9.69
C MET A 820 -12.89 22.75 9.09
N THR A 821 -11.58 22.55 8.93
CA THR A 821 -10.69 23.49 8.23
C THR A 821 -10.12 22.82 6.99
N ARG A 822 -10.14 23.51 5.85
CA ARG A 822 -9.53 23.03 4.60
C ARG A 822 -8.69 24.12 3.96
N LYS A 823 -7.59 23.71 3.33
CA LYS A 823 -6.78 24.57 2.46
C LYS A 823 -7.35 24.55 1.04
N VAL A 824 -7.39 25.71 0.41
CA VAL A 824 -7.73 25.88 -1.01
C VAL A 824 -6.53 26.49 -1.71
N ASN A 825 -6.09 25.83 -2.78
CA ASN A 825 -4.96 26.22 -3.59
C ASN A 825 -5.42 27.02 -4.82
N ILE A 826 -4.58 27.96 -5.25
CA ILE A 826 -4.79 28.77 -6.44
C ILE A 826 -3.49 28.78 -7.25
N VAL A 827 -3.57 28.60 -8.56
CA VAL A 827 -2.47 28.89 -9.50
C VAL A 827 -2.84 30.10 -10.35
N SER A 828 -1.97 31.10 -10.41
CA SER A 828 -2.18 32.37 -11.10
C SER A 828 -1.21 32.53 -12.26
N GLY A 829 -1.71 32.95 -13.43
CA GLY A 829 -0.89 33.13 -14.64
C GLY A 829 -0.65 31.85 -15.45
N TYR A 830 -1.25 30.72 -15.06
CA TYR A 830 -1.11 29.43 -15.72
C TYR A 830 -2.46 28.74 -15.87
N THR A 831 -2.55 27.82 -16.83
CA THR A 831 -3.70 26.93 -17.05
C THR A 831 -3.36 25.52 -16.58
N LEU A 832 -4.28 24.91 -15.87
CA LEU A 832 -4.25 23.49 -15.51
C LEU A 832 -4.80 22.62 -16.64
N LEU A 833 -5.32 23.23 -17.72
CA LEU A 833 -5.74 22.58 -18.95
C LEU A 833 -4.83 23.06 -20.08
N SER A 834 -3.69 22.38 -20.30
CA SER A 834 -3.01 22.41 -21.61
C SER A 834 -3.33 21.11 -22.33
N THR A 835 -4.46 21.10 -23.00
CA THR A 835 -4.86 19.97 -23.82
C THR A 835 -4.24 20.16 -25.20
N VAL A 836 -3.80 19.08 -25.85
CA VAL A 836 -3.87 19.09 -27.31
C VAL A 836 -5.35 19.26 -27.60
N ASP A 837 -5.73 20.16 -28.50
CA ASP A 837 -7.05 20.10 -29.13
C ASP A 837 -7.14 18.74 -29.88
N ASN A 838 -7.31 17.66 -29.13
CA ASN A 838 -8.15 16.58 -29.58
C ASN A 838 -9.49 17.27 -29.67
N ALA A 839 -9.86 17.68 -30.88
CA ALA A 839 -11.20 18.07 -31.19
C ALA A 839 -12.12 16.95 -30.66
N GLU A 840 -12.59 17.10 -29.43
CA GLU A 840 -13.86 16.51 -29.07
C GLU A 840 -14.80 17.10 -30.10
N ILE A 841 -15.38 16.19 -30.89
CA ILE A 841 -16.48 16.46 -31.78
C ILE A 841 -17.62 16.93 -30.87
N ASN A 842 -17.58 18.21 -30.51
CA ASN A 842 -18.63 18.92 -29.81
C ASN A 842 -19.68 19.23 -30.87
N SER A 843 -20.39 18.18 -31.29
CA SER A 843 -21.49 18.26 -32.25
C SER A 843 -22.73 18.88 -31.61
N GLY A 844 -22.60 20.13 -31.18
CA GLY A 844 -23.69 20.96 -30.72
C GLY A 844 -24.48 21.52 -31.91
N ILE A 845 -25.81 21.46 -31.83
CA ILE A 845 -26.70 22.21 -32.73
C ILE A 845 -27.07 23.53 -32.05
N THR A 846 -27.09 24.62 -32.82
CA THR A 846 -27.69 25.88 -32.40
C THR A 846 -28.86 26.21 -33.32
N VAL A 847 -30.01 26.61 -32.76
CA VAL A 847 -31.19 27.06 -33.51
C VAL A 847 -31.60 28.45 -33.02
N TRP A 848 -31.63 29.45 -33.91
CA TRP A 848 -31.92 30.84 -33.55
C TRP A 848 -32.53 31.66 -34.72
N PRO A 849 -33.28 32.74 -34.45
CA PRO A 849 -33.89 33.10 -33.17
C PRO A 849 -34.93 32.04 -32.77
N VAL A 850 -35.44 32.09 -31.53
CA VAL A 850 -36.56 31.22 -31.11
C VAL A 850 -37.68 31.34 -32.17
N PRO A 851 -38.12 30.25 -32.83
CA PRO A 851 -38.78 30.37 -34.14
C PRO A 851 -40.23 30.87 -34.12
N ASN A 852 -40.50 32.08 -33.64
CA ASN A 852 -41.89 32.58 -33.46
C ASN A 852 -42.66 32.82 -34.77
N LYS A 853 -42.00 32.90 -35.93
CA LYS A 853 -42.63 33.16 -37.25
C LYS A 853 -42.25 32.13 -38.32
N GLY A 854 -41.76 30.96 -37.91
CA GLY A 854 -41.40 29.87 -38.83
C GLY A 854 -40.04 30.02 -39.52
N SER A 855 -39.41 31.20 -39.47
CA SER A 855 -38.05 31.43 -39.97
C SER A 855 -37.01 31.33 -38.84
N PHE A 856 -36.01 30.48 -39.02
CA PHE A 856 -34.91 30.25 -38.08
C PHE A 856 -33.67 29.72 -38.79
N SER A 857 -32.53 29.91 -38.17
CA SER A 857 -31.23 29.43 -38.58
C SER A 857 -30.87 28.17 -37.82
N VAL A 858 -30.19 27.24 -38.48
CA VAL A 858 -29.60 26.05 -37.88
C VAL A 858 -28.11 26.03 -38.19
N LEU A 859 -27.30 25.77 -37.17
CA LEU A 859 -25.86 25.53 -37.32
C LEU A 859 -25.47 24.31 -36.49
N VAL A 860 -24.70 23.42 -37.11
CA VAL A 860 -24.04 22.29 -36.45
C VAL A 860 -22.58 22.65 -36.34
N ALA A 861 -22.08 22.73 -35.10
CA ALA A 861 -20.65 22.88 -34.84
C ALA A 861 -20.01 21.49 -34.97
N ASN A 862 -19.15 21.27 -35.97
CA ASN A 862 -18.40 20.03 -36.13
C ASN A 862 -17.08 20.31 -36.90
N ASP A 863 -16.36 19.28 -37.31
CA ASP A 863 -15.09 19.34 -38.04
C ASP A 863 -15.19 19.80 -39.51
N GLY A 864 -16.34 20.35 -39.93
CA GLY A 864 -16.60 20.72 -41.32
C GLY A 864 -17.29 19.62 -42.12
N ALA A 865 -17.54 18.44 -41.53
CA ALA A 865 -18.26 17.37 -42.18
C ALA A 865 -19.71 17.75 -42.52
N GLU A 866 -20.16 17.35 -43.72
CA GLU A 866 -21.55 17.48 -44.12
C GLU A 866 -22.43 16.57 -43.25
N THR A 867 -23.57 17.09 -42.78
CA THR A 867 -24.57 16.34 -42.03
C THR A 867 -25.94 16.47 -42.70
N GLU A 868 -26.84 15.53 -42.45
CA GLU A 868 -28.21 15.62 -42.94
C GLU A 868 -29.14 16.09 -41.83
N PHE A 869 -30.12 16.95 -42.14
CA PHE A 869 -31.20 17.28 -41.21
C PHE A 869 -32.55 16.84 -41.77
N LYS A 870 -33.47 16.46 -40.88
CA LYS A 870 -34.88 16.24 -41.19
C LYS A 870 -35.76 16.88 -40.14
N ILE A 871 -36.83 17.53 -40.58
CA ILE A 871 -37.84 18.16 -39.74
C ILE A 871 -39.13 17.36 -39.86
N TYR A 872 -39.70 17.00 -38.72
CA TYR A 872 -40.96 16.27 -38.61
C TYR A 872 -42.01 17.16 -37.94
N ASP A 873 -43.27 17.00 -38.32
CA ASP A 873 -44.36 17.49 -37.47
C ASP A 873 -44.54 16.58 -36.24
N ILE A 874 -45.41 16.99 -35.31
CA ILE A 874 -45.66 16.25 -34.08
C ILE A 874 -46.28 14.86 -34.30
N LEU A 875 -46.87 14.62 -35.48
CA LEU A 875 -47.43 13.33 -35.88
C LEU A 875 -46.39 12.43 -36.57
N GLY A 876 -45.13 12.89 -36.68
CA GLY A 876 -44.02 12.14 -37.26
C GLY A 876 -43.94 12.20 -38.78
N LYS A 877 -44.74 13.06 -39.44
CA LYS A 877 -44.64 13.27 -40.89
C LYS A 877 -43.42 14.15 -41.19
N GLU A 878 -42.55 13.70 -42.11
CA GLU A 878 -41.41 14.49 -42.59
C GLU A 878 -41.93 15.72 -43.36
N ILE A 879 -41.54 16.91 -42.92
CA ILE A 879 -41.95 18.21 -43.48
C ILE A 879 -40.83 18.80 -44.35
N ARG A 880 -39.58 18.60 -43.96
CA ARG A 880 -38.41 19.11 -44.68
C ARG A 880 -37.18 18.24 -44.43
N LYS A 881 -36.28 18.17 -45.40
CA LYS A 881 -34.93 17.62 -45.25
C LYS A 881 -33.92 18.48 -45.99
N GLY A 882 -32.65 18.36 -45.64
CA GLY A 882 -31.54 19.01 -46.34
C GLY A 882 -30.20 18.57 -45.77
N THR A 883 -29.12 19.19 -46.25
CA THR A 883 -27.78 19.02 -45.71
C THR A 883 -27.33 20.29 -44.98
N LEU A 884 -26.48 20.12 -43.98
CA LEU A 884 -25.79 21.19 -43.27
C LEU A 884 -24.29 20.95 -43.45
N ASN A 885 -23.62 21.94 -44.03
CA ASN A 885 -22.16 21.97 -44.02
C ASN A 885 -21.70 22.38 -42.63
N GLY A 886 -20.73 21.66 -42.08
CA GLY A 886 -20.16 21.94 -40.78
C GLY A 886 -19.77 23.40 -40.59
N ASN A 887 -20.14 24.01 -39.47
CA ASN A 887 -19.88 25.42 -39.13
C ASN A 887 -20.50 26.44 -40.10
N HIS A 888 -21.38 26.02 -41.01
CA HIS A 888 -22.17 26.93 -41.84
C HIS A 888 -23.60 27.03 -41.35
N GLN A 889 -24.15 28.25 -41.42
CA GLN A 889 -25.52 28.54 -41.08
C GLN A 889 -26.44 28.21 -42.25
N GLU A 890 -27.50 27.44 -41.99
CA GLU A 890 -28.58 27.19 -42.94
C GLU A 890 -29.86 27.90 -42.46
N ASN A 891 -30.49 28.66 -43.36
CA ASN A 891 -31.74 29.36 -43.06
C ASN A 891 -32.95 28.50 -43.45
N ILE A 892 -33.78 28.18 -42.46
CA ILE A 892 -34.98 27.36 -42.62
C ILE A 892 -36.22 28.23 -42.41
N ASN A 893 -37.22 28.02 -43.26
CA ASN A 893 -38.53 28.65 -43.16
C ASN A 893 -39.63 27.59 -43.23
N LEU A 894 -40.44 27.49 -42.18
CA LEU A 894 -41.62 26.63 -42.06
C LEU A 894 -42.88 27.49 -42.18
N GLN A 895 -43.72 27.18 -43.16
CA GLN A 895 -44.94 27.96 -43.48
C GLN A 895 -46.15 27.60 -42.60
N SER A 896 -46.01 26.65 -41.66
CA SER A 896 -47.08 26.14 -40.82
C SER A 896 -46.81 26.38 -39.34
N LYS A 897 -47.87 26.75 -38.60
CA LYS A 897 -47.86 26.85 -37.13
C LYS A 897 -47.89 25.46 -36.51
N GLY A 898 -47.19 25.27 -35.40
CA GLY A 898 -47.18 24.00 -34.68
C GLY A 898 -45.86 23.66 -33.99
N VAL A 899 -45.80 22.44 -33.45
CA VAL A 899 -44.59 21.85 -32.87
C VAL A 899 -43.93 20.94 -33.91
N PHE A 900 -42.64 21.16 -34.13
CA PHE A 900 -41.81 20.38 -35.04
C PHE A 900 -40.63 19.79 -34.29
N ILE A 901 -40.07 18.70 -34.82
CA ILE A 901 -38.86 18.06 -34.32
C ILE A 901 -37.82 18.08 -35.43
N ILE A 902 -36.70 18.74 -35.23
CA ILE A 902 -35.53 18.62 -36.10
C ILE A 902 -34.62 17.51 -35.58
N LYS A 903 -34.17 16.64 -36.48
CA LYS A 903 -33.19 15.59 -36.23
C LYS A 903 -32.00 15.77 -37.17
N ILE A 904 -30.79 15.67 -36.62
CA ILE A 904 -29.53 15.69 -37.38
C ILE A 904 -29.02 14.26 -37.50
N TYR A 905 -28.53 13.88 -38.67
CA TYR A 905 -28.10 12.55 -39.02
C TYR A 905 -26.67 12.55 -39.56
N GLU A 906 -25.93 11.51 -39.23
CA GLU A 906 -24.70 11.17 -39.92
C GLU A 906 -25.04 10.62 -41.33
N PRO A 907 -24.53 11.23 -42.43
CA PRO A 907 -25.00 10.89 -43.78
C PRO A 907 -24.75 9.44 -44.18
N SER A 908 -23.66 8.83 -43.72
CA SER A 908 -23.25 7.47 -44.07
C SER A 908 -24.04 6.40 -43.31
N THR A 909 -24.16 6.54 -41.98
CA THR A 909 -24.77 5.52 -41.12
C THR A 909 -26.26 5.74 -40.88
N LYS A 910 -26.76 6.95 -41.19
CA LYS A 910 -28.11 7.43 -40.82
C LYS A 910 -28.37 7.40 -39.30
N LYS A 911 -27.32 7.37 -38.48
CA LYS A 911 -27.40 7.51 -37.02
C LYS A 911 -27.87 8.93 -36.68
N ILE A 912 -28.82 9.05 -35.75
CA ILE A 912 -29.26 10.36 -35.24
C ILE A 912 -28.15 10.90 -34.33
N LEU A 913 -27.60 12.04 -34.71
CA LEU A 913 -26.58 12.78 -33.95
C LEU A 913 -27.22 13.74 -32.94
N HIS A 914 -28.32 14.39 -33.31
CA HIS A 914 -29.02 15.33 -32.44
C HIS A 914 -30.53 15.35 -32.70
N THR A 915 -31.33 15.71 -31.70
CA THR A 915 -32.78 15.93 -31.82
C THR A 915 -33.19 17.17 -31.02
N GLN A 916 -33.89 18.11 -31.65
CA GLN A 916 -34.37 19.34 -31.00
C GLN A 916 -35.84 19.65 -31.35
N LYS A 917 -36.57 20.18 -30.36
CA LYS A 917 -37.95 20.65 -30.52
C LYS A 917 -37.98 22.11 -31.00
N ILE A 918 -38.84 22.41 -31.97
CA ILE A 918 -39.08 23.73 -32.54
C ILE A 918 -40.57 24.07 -32.38
N ILE A 919 -40.89 25.29 -31.96
CA ILE A 919 -42.26 25.78 -31.83
C ILE A 919 -42.43 26.98 -32.76
N VAL A 920 -43.37 26.89 -33.71
CA VAL A 920 -43.76 27.98 -34.61
C VAL A 920 -45.15 28.47 -34.22
N GLN A 921 -45.26 29.75 -33.83
CA GLN A 921 -46.48 30.35 -33.27
C GLN A 921 -47.45 30.93 -34.31
#